data_AF-A0A010YPY4-F1
#
_entry.id   AF-A0A010YPY4-F1
#
_cell.length_a   1.000
_cell.length_b   1.000
_cell.length_c   1.000
_cell.angle_alpha   90.00
_cell.angle_beta   90.00
_cell.angle_gamma   90.00
#
_symmetry.space_group_name_H-M   'P 1'
#
loop_
_entity.id
_entity.type
_entity.pdbx_description
1 polymer ?
#
loop_
_entity_poly.entity_id
_entity_poly.type
_entity_poly.pdbx_seq_one_letter_code
_entity_poly.pdbx_strand_id
1 'polypeptide(L)'
;MTPSTLRNRGPRWQILLRLGLVAALLGTVFGVAALGRSGELAGLTMRSATAWLISTRPGLVTRVNGLSAAPETAIALPTVRGHDADTGQIGSAVLVADRKTGEVTRVDTAALQAGQPTPLGREASRLLASPTAAALVDLAAGTVTWVDPATGTPRGESSPLGTPFSDAVITADGTVWVVAPGLGSAIPLRSSGAGSPVPVGDPGEALGLTLLAGRPVAVDAATGVARRVDTADRAVIARLPAGVDPVAAAGSNDGWSLVAVVGSPTRLISVDVRSGRTTTIALPGVDLGDLDEPVLAGGLTYLPDHRRGRILVTDGTGSPPQSVPVTGHAGELQAFAQDGLVWVNAPARPEAVVFSGRVHRPIRKYAAVAGSPEPTATATSSQSPSPEPTKSPPPSAQSSVGPTASASSSKSTDSSGSEPGSSPTPDPGQSSGPEAPSPSPTAAPPASPVRCGATLTESATLDHDLDCTTSIGVIIGANDVTLDLNGHTIRYTSGFAGDERPIGIRITGVRGTEIRNGSVRGFRDYIDIRDAQDVLLSGLDLVDFRVGLRINDSRGVHLERTQVVNADNGAVTVDVANSEIQGTDGTNIAGFQGNCYQSTCTMLDSSIGHRYFYINNGSTFVFRRGQFLNRLTVVYEGCSLTVTDSRLGSGNLGGTGERVLENNTGTINDN
;
A
#
# COMPACT_ATOMS: atom_id res chain seq x y z
N MET A 1 -61.26 -40.91 38.29
CA MET A 1 -61.19 -39.74 37.39
C MET A 1 -60.10 -40.01 36.37
N THR A 2 -60.53 -40.34 35.16
CA THR A 2 -59.72 -40.75 34.00
C THR A 2 -59.25 -39.54 33.18
N PRO A 3 -58.22 -39.72 32.32
CA PRO A 3 -57.42 -38.64 31.73
C PRO A 3 -58.04 -38.10 30.42
N SER A 4 -57.72 -36.85 30.05
CA SER A 4 -58.08 -36.33 28.72
C SER A 4 -57.02 -35.39 28.12
N THR A 5 -56.29 -35.97 27.16
CA THR A 5 -55.97 -35.45 25.81
C THR A 5 -55.13 -34.18 25.62
N LEU A 6 -53.88 -34.43 25.21
CA LEU A 6 -53.12 -33.66 24.23
C LEU A 6 -53.99 -33.29 23.01
N ARG A 7 -53.97 -32.01 22.60
CA ARG A 7 -54.50 -31.57 21.30
C ARG A 7 -53.44 -30.77 20.54
N ASN A 8 -53.00 -31.41 19.46
CA ASN A 8 -52.09 -30.94 18.44
C ASN A 8 -52.54 -29.59 17.84
N ARG A 9 -51.67 -28.59 17.75
CA ARG A 9 -51.84 -27.40 16.89
C ARG A 9 -50.56 -27.19 16.08
N GLY A 10 -50.68 -27.37 14.76
CA GLY A 10 -49.61 -27.34 13.78
C GLY A 10 -49.14 -25.93 13.32
N PRO A 11 -48.68 -25.80 12.07
CA PRO A 11 -47.40 -25.18 11.71
C PRO A 11 -47.50 -23.66 11.52
N ARG A 12 -47.68 -22.91 12.61
CA ARG A 12 -47.69 -21.44 12.59
C ARG A 12 -46.45 -20.80 13.21
N TRP A 13 -45.63 -21.57 13.92
CA TRP A 13 -44.41 -21.06 14.57
C TRP A 13 -43.23 -20.89 13.60
N GLN A 14 -43.13 -21.73 12.56
CA GLN A 14 -42.03 -21.66 11.59
C GLN A 14 -42.17 -20.53 10.55
N ILE A 15 -43.37 -19.95 10.39
CA ILE A 15 -43.60 -18.80 9.49
C ILE A 15 -43.26 -17.47 10.20
N LEU A 16 -43.47 -17.38 11.52
CA LEU A 16 -43.11 -16.19 12.31
C LEU A 16 -41.58 -16.03 12.48
N LEU A 17 -40.83 -17.13 12.52
CA LEU A 17 -39.36 -17.10 12.54
C LEU A 17 -38.73 -16.69 11.20
N ARG A 18 -39.41 -16.89 10.06
CA ARG A 18 -38.93 -16.44 8.74
C ARG A 18 -39.29 -14.98 8.42
N LEU A 19 -40.34 -14.43 9.02
CA LEU A 19 -40.71 -13.01 8.89
C LEU A 19 -39.90 -12.07 9.80
N GLY A 20 -39.40 -12.56 10.95
CA GLY A 20 -38.49 -11.80 11.82
C GLY A 20 -37.10 -11.55 11.19
N LEU A 21 -36.65 -12.43 10.29
CA LEU A 21 -35.34 -12.32 9.64
C LEU A 21 -35.32 -11.31 8.46
N VAL A 22 -36.49 -10.99 7.89
CA VAL A 22 -36.62 -10.01 6.78
C VAL A 22 -36.83 -8.58 7.29
N ALA A 23 -37.43 -8.40 8.48
CA ALA A 23 -37.59 -7.09 9.10
C ALA A 23 -36.29 -6.52 9.70
N ALA A 24 -35.35 -7.38 10.11
CA ALA A 24 -34.02 -6.97 10.59
C ALA A 24 -33.09 -6.50 9.45
N LEU A 25 -33.37 -6.89 8.19
CA LEU A 25 -32.61 -6.46 7.00
C LEU A 25 -33.13 -5.15 6.38
N LEU A 26 -34.34 -4.70 6.72
CA LEU A 26 -34.92 -3.44 6.22
C LEU A 26 -34.84 -2.28 7.23
N GLY A 27 -34.56 -2.55 8.51
CA GLY A 27 -34.42 -1.53 9.56
C GLY A 27 -33.10 -0.76 9.57
N THR A 28 -32.12 -1.17 8.76
CA THR A 28 -30.75 -0.59 8.77
C THR A 28 -30.52 0.52 7.73
N VAL A 29 -31.48 0.81 6.85
CA VAL A 29 -31.30 1.82 5.77
C VAL A 29 -31.93 3.20 6.09
N PHE A 30 -32.77 3.35 7.11
CA PHE A 30 -33.50 4.62 7.37
C PHE A 30 -33.32 5.25 8.76
N GLY A 31 -32.29 4.85 9.51
CA GLY A 31 -32.06 5.28 10.89
C GLY A 31 -30.96 6.31 11.14
N VAL A 32 -30.60 7.19 10.21
CA VAL A 32 -29.69 8.33 10.48
C VAL A 32 -30.16 9.57 9.71
N ALA A 33 -31.29 10.12 10.14
CA ALA A 33 -31.76 11.43 9.66
C ALA A 33 -32.54 12.17 10.77
N ALA A 34 -31.95 12.30 11.96
CA ALA A 34 -32.35 13.32 12.94
C ALA A 34 -31.40 13.26 14.15
N LEU A 35 -30.45 14.19 14.20
CA LEU A 35 -30.01 14.96 15.38
C LEU A 35 -28.73 15.70 15.00
N GLY A 36 -28.90 16.93 14.53
CA GLY A 36 -27.80 17.87 14.40
C GLY A 36 -27.40 18.40 15.77
N ARG A 37 -26.12 18.29 16.11
CA ARG A 37 -25.37 19.31 16.83
C ARG A 37 -23.95 19.37 16.28
N SER A 38 -23.64 20.50 15.68
CA SER A 38 -22.31 20.94 15.29
C SER A 38 -21.39 21.00 16.51
N GLY A 39 -20.40 20.12 16.53
CA GLY A 39 -19.23 20.15 17.40
C GLY A 39 -18.04 19.71 16.58
N GLU A 40 -16.97 20.52 16.59
CA GLU A 40 -15.74 20.34 15.84
C GLU A 40 -15.15 18.93 16.05
N LEU A 41 -15.15 18.12 14.99
CA LEU A 41 -14.41 16.86 14.91
C LEU A 41 -13.19 17.09 14.02
N ALA A 42 -12.16 17.70 14.61
CA ALA A 42 -10.84 17.76 13.99
C ALA A 42 -10.15 16.39 14.11
N GLY A 43 -9.86 15.78 12.95
CA GLY A 43 -8.65 14.96 12.77
C GLY A 43 -8.74 13.45 13.01
N LEU A 44 -9.50 12.71 12.20
CA LEU A 44 -9.24 11.29 11.93
C LEU A 44 -9.45 10.99 10.44
N THR A 45 -8.39 11.19 9.67
CA THR A 45 -8.35 10.89 8.23
C THR A 45 -8.24 9.38 8.02
N MET A 46 -9.24 8.78 7.34
CA MET A 46 -9.02 7.51 6.63
C MET A 46 -7.92 7.77 5.61
N ARG A 47 -6.84 6.98 5.64
CA ARG A 47 -5.70 7.15 4.73
C ARG A 47 -6.16 6.95 3.30
N SER A 48 -6.29 8.05 2.57
CA SER A 48 -6.38 8.00 1.12
C SER A 48 -5.04 7.48 0.64
N ALA A 49 -4.96 6.25 0.12
CA ALA A 49 -3.72 5.74 -0.48
C ALA A 49 -3.46 6.47 -1.81
N THR A 50 -3.33 7.80 -1.78
CA THR A 50 -3.21 8.69 -2.93
C THR A 50 -2.21 9.77 -2.62
N ALA A 51 -1.42 10.16 -3.62
CA ALA A 51 -0.51 11.31 -3.51
C ALA A 51 -0.63 12.22 -4.74
N TRP A 52 -0.22 13.46 -4.57
CA TRP A 52 -0.14 14.44 -5.66
C TRP A 52 1.29 14.55 -6.14
N LEU A 53 1.53 14.22 -7.41
CA LEU A 53 2.86 14.19 -8.03
C LEU A 53 2.99 15.31 -9.04
N ILE A 54 4.00 16.16 -8.89
CA ILE A 54 4.29 17.25 -9.81
C ILE A 54 4.95 16.75 -11.10
N SER A 55 4.64 17.42 -12.20
CA SER A 55 5.21 17.20 -13.53
C SER A 55 5.57 18.54 -14.15
N THR A 56 6.84 18.93 -14.05
CA THR A 56 7.31 20.28 -14.37
C THR A 56 7.38 20.54 -15.87
N ARG A 57 7.72 19.55 -16.70
CA ARG A 57 7.73 19.73 -18.18
C ARG A 57 6.38 20.13 -18.78
N PRO A 58 5.27 19.44 -18.47
CA PRO A 58 3.94 19.87 -18.92
C PRO A 58 3.30 20.92 -18.01
N GLY A 59 3.85 21.18 -16.82
CA GLY A 59 3.24 22.07 -15.83
C GLY A 59 1.94 21.49 -15.29
N LEU A 60 1.99 20.30 -14.68
CA LEU A 60 0.83 19.59 -14.13
C LEU A 60 1.11 19.10 -12.73
N VAL A 61 0.09 19.06 -11.87
CA VAL A 61 0.08 18.23 -10.66
C VAL A 61 -0.95 17.13 -10.83
N THR A 62 -0.57 15.87 -10.62
CA THR A 62 -1.39 14.69 -10.88
C THR A 62 -1.69 13.96 -9.58
N ARG A 63 -2.97 13.73 -9.27
CA ARG A 63 -3.36 12.81 -8.19
C ARG A 63 -3.22 11.39 -8.69
N VAL A 64 -2.50 10.57 -7.94
CA VAL A 64 -2.24 9.17 -8.28
C VAL A 64 -2.72 8.29 -7.14
N ASN A 65 -3.38 7.18 -7.50
CA ASN A 65 -3.73 6.13 -6.58
C ASN A 65 -2.52 5.23 -6.32
N GLY A 66 -2.12 5.08 -5.07
CA GLY A 66 -0.92 4.36 -4.67
C GLY A 66 -1.11 2.86 -4.63
N LEU A 67 -2.35 2.39 -4.52
CA LEU A 67 -2.65 0.96 -4.63
C LEU A 67 -2.65 0.54 -6.10
N SER A 68 -3.33 1.25 -6.99
CA SER A 68 -3.38 0.88 -8.41
C SER A 68 -2.22 1.42 -9.26
N ALA A 69 -1.42 2.34 -8.72
CA ALA A 69 -0.40 3.12 -9.45
C ALA A 69 -0.97 3.94 -10.64
N ALA A 70 -2.28 4.17 -10.66
CA ALA A 70 -2.96 4.83 -11.76
C ALA A 70 -3.13 6.34 -11.48
N PRO A 71 -2.84 7.22 -12.46
CA PRO A 71 -3.23 8.62 -12.37
C PRO A 71 -4.76 8.74 -12.41
N GLU A 72 -5.34 9.47 -11.46
CA GLU A 72 -6.80 9.66 -11.34
C GLU A 72 -7.24 10.98 -11.95
N THR A 73 -6.48 12.06 -11.73
CA THR A 73 -6.78 13.40 -12.23
C THR A 73 -5.52 14.26 -12.29
N ALA A 74 -5.51 15.25 -13.19
CA ALA A 74 -4.40 16.18 -13.34
C ALA A 74 -4.91 17.62 -13.42
N ILE A 75 -4.20 18.53 -12.74
CA ILE A 75 -4.51 19.96 -12.67
C ILE A 75 -3.36 20.73 -13.30
N ALA A 76 -3.69 21.69 -14.17
CA ALA A 76 -2.70 22.52 -14.84
C ALA A 76 -2.09 23.56 -13.89
N LEU A 77 -0.77 23.70 -13.98
CA LEU A 77 0.06 24.67 -13.28
C LEU A 77 0.98 25.34 -14.32
N PRO A 78 0.48 26.32 -15.10
CA PRO A 78 1.26 26.90 -16.20
C PRO A 78 2.54 27.60 -15.75
N THR A 79 2.57 28.14 -14.53
CA THR A 79 3.69 28.93 -14.00
C THR A 79 4.91 28.11 -13.62
N VAL A 80 4.73 26.84 -13.22
CA VAL A 80 5.84 25.94 -12.87
C VAL A 80 6.43 25.22 -14.09
N ARG A 81 5.96 25.54 -15.30
CA ARG A 81 6.34 24.80 -16.50
C ARG A 81 7.82 24.99 -16.83
N GLY A 82 8.58 23.91 -16.76
CA GLY A 82 10.03 23.90 -16.99
C GLY A 82 10.86 24.47 -15.83
N HIS A 83 10.24 24.69 -14.67
CA HIS A 83 10.92 25.10 -13.43
C HIS A 83 10.99 23.93 -12.45
N ASP A 84 11.92 23.97 -11.51
CA ASP A 84 11.96 23.03 -10.39
C ASP A 84 10.92 23.46 -9.35
N ALA A 85 10.22 22.51 -8.74
CA ALA A 85 9.15 22.82 -7.81
C ALA A 85 9.01 21.76 -6.72
N ASP A 86 8.74 22.22 -5.50
CA ASP A 86 8.43 21.38 -4.35
C ASP A 86 6.91 21.24 -4.20
N THR A 87 6.48 20.09 -3.66
CA THR A 87 5.06 19.86 -3.32
C THR A 87 4.90 19.50 -1.85
N GLY A 88 3.95 20.15 -1.18
CA GLY A 88 3.58 19.85 0.19
C GLY A 88 2.08 19.67 0.33
N GLN A 89 1.64 18.58 0.97
CA GLN A 89 0.22 18.33 1.22
C GLN A 89 -0.15 18.67 2.68
N ILE A 90 -1.22 19.46 2.86
CA ILE A 90 -1.76 19.84 4.17
C ILE A 90 -3.27 19.66 4.18
N GLY A 91 -3.75 18.72 5.00
CA GLY A 91 -5.17 18.37 5.01
C GLY A 91 -5.64 18.00 3.60
N SER A 92 -6.60 18.74 3.07
CA SER A 92 -7.08 18.61 1.69
C SER A 92 -6.40 19.55 0.68
N ALA A 93 -5.52 20.46 1.10
CA ALA A 93 -4.83 21.37 0.20
C ALA A 93 -3.49 20.78 -0.26
N VAL A 94 -3.09 21.10 -1.49
CA VAL A 94 -1.74 20.86 -1.99
C VAL A 94 -1.12 22.21 -2.30
N LEU A 95 0.09 22.43 -1.80
CA LEU A 95 0.89 23.61 -2.08
C LEU A 95 2.02 23.20 -3.03
N VAL A 96 2.21 24.00 -4.08
CA VAL A 96 3.32 23.83 -5.03
C VAL A 96 4.17 25.09 -4.98
N ALA A 97 5.44 24.96 -4.60
CA ALA A 97 6.38 26.07 -4.55
C ALA A 97 7.33 25.99 -5.74
N ASP A 98 7.33 27.02 -6.58
CA ASP A 98 8.28 27.17 -7.69
C ASP A 98 9.63 27.62 -7.11
N ARG A 99 10.65 26.77 -7.20
CA ARG A 99 11.97 27.06 -6.65
C ARG A 99 12.73 28.09 -7.46
N LYS A 100 12.32 28.39 -8.69
CA LYS A 100 12.96 29.41 -9.52
C LYS A 100 12.43 30.80 -9.22
N THR A 101 11.11 30.94 -9.02
CA THR A 101 10.47 32.25 -8.80
C THR A 101 10.22 32.56 -7.32
N GLY A 102 10.16 31.53 -6.46
CA GLY A 102 9.70 31.66 -5.07
C GLY A 102 8.18 31.78 -4.93
N GLU A 103 7.42 31.61 -6.02
CA GLU A 103 5.97 31.67 -5.98
C GLU A 103 5.36 30.36 -5.45
N VAL A 104 4.29 30.48 -4.66
CA VAL A 104 3.51 29.34 -4.17
C VAL A 104 2.14 29.35 -4.82
N THR A 105 1.77 28.21 -5.38
CA THR A 105 0.43 27.97 -5.92
C THR A 105 -0.31 26.98 -5.03
N ARG A 106 -1.46 27.39 -4.49
CA ARG A 106 -2.38 26.48 -3.79
C ARG A 106 -3.26 25.77 -4.80
N VAL A 107 -3.39 24.46 -4.63
CA VAL A 107 -4.27 23.60 -5.42
C VAL A 107 -5.42 23.14 -4.53
N ASP A 108 -6.62 23.46 -4.97
CA ASP A 108 -7.85 23.00 -4.33
C ASP A 108 -8.22 21.62 -4.85
N THR A 109 -8.03 20.60 -4.02
CA THR A 109 -8.25 19.20 -4.42
C THR A 109 -9.72 18.82 -4.49
N ALA A 110 -10.62 19.60 -3.88
CA ALA A 110 -12.06 19.38 -3.96
C ALA A 110 -12.64 20.01 -5.24
N ALA A 111 -12.20 21.23 -5.59
CA ALA A 111 -12.62 21.92 -6.81
C ALA A 111 -11.82 21.49 -8.06
N LEU A 112 -10.72 20.75 -7.89
CA LEU A 112 -9.77 20.34 -8.94
C LEU A 112 -9.21 21.54 -9.73
N GLN A 113 -8.84 22.61 -9.01
CA GLN A 113 -8.36 23.86 -9.62
C GLN A 113 -7.14 24.40 -8.88
N ALA A 114 -6.23 25.01 -9.64
CA ALA A 114 -5.13 25.79 -9.08
C ALA A 114 -5.57 27.24 -8.84
N GLY A 115 -5.16 27.81 -7.71
CA GLY A 115 -5.29 29.22 -7.42
C GLY A 115 -4.27 30.08 -8.19
N GLN A 116 -4.27 31.37 -7.93
CA GLN A 116 -3.24 32.27 -8.47
C GLN A 116 -1.92 32.07 -7.71
N PRO A 117 -0.77 32.03 -8.42
CA PRO A 117 0.54 32.02 -7.78
C PRO A 117 0.72 33.26 -6.90
N THR A 118 1.29 33.06 -5.71
CA THR A 118 1.57 34.15 -4.76
C THR A 118 3.08 34.20 -4.49
N PRO A 119 3.73 35.37 -4.65
CA PRO A 119 5.17 35.51 -4.39
C PRO A 119 5.41 35.54 -2.87
N LEU A 120 5.70 34.39 -2.29
CA LEU A 120 5.90 34.23 -0.84
C LEU A 120 7.37 33.99 -0.47
N GLY A 121 8.12 33.32 -1.35
CA GLY A 121 9.51 32.96 -1.12
C GLY A 121 10.47 33.75 -1.99
N ARG A 122 11.70 33.23 -2.04
CA ARG A 122 12.75 33.62 -2.98
C ARG A 122 13.17 32.41 -3.81
N GLU A 123 14.01 32.65 -4.80
CA GLU A 123 14.70 31.57 -5.51
C GLU A 123 15.35 30.60 -4.52
N ALA A 124 15.27 29.31 -4.82
CA ALA A 124 15.73 28.17 -4.04
C ALA A 124 15.06 27.96 -2.66
N SER A 125 14.00 28.68 -2.31
CA SER A 125 13.24 28.42 -1.07
C SER A 125 12.66 27.00 -1.07
N ARG A 126 12.82 26.28 0.05
CA ARG A 126 12.29 24.91 0.24
C ARG A 126 10.93 24.97 0.92
N LEU A 127 9.96 24.22 0.40
CA LEU A 127 8.64 24.10 1.03
C LEU A 127 8.64 22.98 2.09
N LEU A 128 8.33 23.33 3.33
CA LEU A 128 8.07 22.37 4.41
C LEU A 128 6.58 22.34 4.74
N ALA A 129 6.01 21.14 4.87
CA ALA A 129 4.59 20.95 5.18
C ALA A 129 4.40 19.87 6.24
N SER A 130 3.50 20.13 7.18
CA SER A 130 3.00 19.18 8.19
C SER A 130 1.48 19.17 8.19
N PRO A 131 0.81 18.25 8.89
CA PRO A 131 -0.66 18.24 8.96
C PRO A 131 -1.28 19.56 9.47
N THR A 132 -0.51 20.42 10.15
CA THR A 132 -1.01 21.63 10.83
C THR A 132 -0.42 22.93 10.30
N ALA A 133 0.73 22.91 9.61
CA ALA A 133 1.38 24.13 9.14
C ALA A 133 2.25 23.90 7.89
N ALA A 134 2.39 24.94 7.06
CA ALA A 134 3.35 25.02 5.97
C ALA A 134 4.23 26.27 6.12
N ALA A 135 5.48 26.15 5.70
CA ALA A 135 6.40 27.26 5.63
C ALA A 135 7.37 27.11 4.46
N LEU A 136 7.75 28.24 3.88
CA LEU A 136 8.90 28.34 2.99
C LEU A 136 10.13 28.71 3.80
N VAL A 137 11.22 27.98 3.58
CA VAL A 137 12.50 28.21 4.23
C VAL A 137 13.53 28.59 3.16
N ASP A 138 14.08 29.79 3.30
CA ASP A 138 15.25 30.23 2.54
C ASP A 138 16.48 30.01 3.42
N LEU A 139 17.19 28.92 3.14
CA LEU A 139 18.36 28.50 3.91
C LEU A 139 19.51 29.51 3.79
N ALA A 140 19.70 30.11 2.60
CA ALA A 140 20.78 31.05 2.36
C ALA A 140 20.52 32.41 3.05
N ALA A 141 19.28 32.91 2.98
CA ALA A 141 18.92 34.17 3.63
C ALA A 141 18.63 34.03 5.14
N GLY A 142 18.42 32.80 5.63
CA GLY A 142 18.06 32.57 7.03
C GLY A 142 16.66 33.09 7.37
N THR A 143 15.70 32.89 6.46
CA THR A 143 14.32 33.39 6.61
C THR A 143 13.28 32.29 6.50
N VAL A 144 12.22 32.39 7.31
CA VAL A 144 11.06 31.50 7.26
C VAL A 144 9.79 32.32 7.02
N THR A 145 9.05 31.95 5.98
CA THR A 145 7.76 32.56 5.63
C THR A 145 6.66 31.53 5.80
N TRP A 146 5.74 31.76 6.73
CA TRP A 146 4.60 30.87 6.97
C TRP A 146 3.55 31.01 5.87
N VAL A 147 3.00 29.88 5.43
CA VAL A 147 1.95 29.83 4.41
C VAL A 147 0.64 29.44 5.08
N ASP A 148 -0.42 30.23 4.88
CA ASP A 148 -1.78 29.84 5.26
C ASP A 148 -2.27 28.75 4.29
N PRO A 149 -2.54 27.52 4.76
CA PRO A 149 -2.95 26.42 3.88
C PRO A 149 -4.38 26.60 3.30
N ALA A 150 -5.21 27.44 3.92
CA ALA A 150 -6.56 27.71 3.42
C ALA A 150 -6.54 28.65 2.21
N THR A 151 -5.67 29.66 2.22
CA THR A 151 -5.63 30.72 1.20
C THR A 151 -4.43 30.64 0.28
N GLY A 152 -3.33 29.99 0.70
CA GLY A 152 -2.05 30.03 -0.01
C GLY A 152 -1.31 31.38 0.11
N THR A 153 -1.65 32.19 1.12
CA THR A 153 -1.08 33.54 1.33
C THR A 153 -0.13 33.55 2.55
N PRO A 154 0.68 34.60 2.78
CA PRO A 154 1.58 34.61 3.92
C PRO A 154 0.79 34.73 5.23
N ARG A 155 1.26 34.02 6.27
CA ARG A 155 0.71 34.08 7.63
C ARG A 155 1.68 34.82 8.55
N GLY A 156 1.51 36.14 8.64
CA GLY A 156 2.40 37.02 9.40
C GLY A 156 3.63 37.45 8.60
N GLU A 157 4.52 38.20 9.25
CA GLU A 157 5.77 38.67 8.62
C GLU A 157 6.85 37.57 8.64
N SER A 158 7.65 37.52 7.57
CA SER A 158 8.87 36.71 7.55
C SER A 158 9.85 37.24 8.59
N SER A 159 10.35 36.38 9.48
CA SER A 159 11.30 36.78 10.51
C SER A 159 12.73 36.34 10.13
N PRO A 160 13.64 37.27 9.79
CA PRO A 160 15.04 36.93 9.58
C PRO A 160 15.74 36.63 10.90
N LEU A 161 16.44 35.51 10.98
CA LEU A 161 17.31 35.20 12.13
C LEU A 161 18.70 35.84 12.02
N GLY A 162 19.02 36.46 10.88
CA GLY A 162 20.29 37.17 10.65
C GLY A 162 21.50 36.25 10.44
N THR A 163 21.27 34.95 10.20
CA THR A 163 22.30 33.94 9.96
C THR A 163 21.75 32.88 9.00
N PRO A 164 22.54 32.34 8.05
CA PRO A 164 22.10 31.27 7.17
C PRO A 164 21.83 29.97 7.96
N PHE A 165 20.98 29.13 7.38
CA PHE A 165 20.67 27.79 7.90
C PHE A 165 21.36 26.74 7.05
N SER A 166 21.83 25.65 7.67
CA SER A 166 22.27 24.46 6.92
C SER A 166 21.11 23.53 6.58
N ASP A 167 20.08 23.49 7.44
CA ASP A 167 18.98 22.55 7.31
C ASP A 167 17.72 23.00 8.06
N ALA A 168 16.57 22.43 7.69
CA ALA A 168 15.29 22.70 8.30
C ALA A 168 14.31 21.53 8.18
N VAL A 169 13.56 21.25 9.26
CA VAL A 169 12.47 20.27 9.29
C VAL A 169 11.23 20.87 9.96
N ILE A 170 10.06 20.29 9.71
CA ILE A 170 8.81 20.69 10.36
C ILE A 170 8.20 19.52 11.13
N THR A 171 7.89 19.73 12.40
CA THR A 171 7.24 18.72 13.25
C THR A 171 5.72 18.74 13.06
N ALA A 172 5.04 17.66 13.45
CA ALA A 172 3.59 17.51 13.25
C ALA A 172 2.74 18.58 13.97
N ASP A 173 3.27 19.16 15.05
CA ASP A 173 2.66 20.30 15.77
C ASP A 173 2.83 21.66 15.05
N GLY A 174 3.54 21.67 13.91
CA GLY A 174 3.76 22.85 13.09
C GLY A 174 4.96 23.69 13.49
N THR A 175 5.82 23.21 14.41
CA THR A 175 7.09 23.88 14.73
C THR A 175 8.11 23.62 13.61
N VAL A 176 8.64 24.68 13.00
CA VAL A 176 9.78 24.58 12.07
C VAL A 176 11.05 24.65 12.88
N TRP A 177 11.87 23.61 12.82
CA TRP A 177 13.20 23.61 13.41
C TRP A 177 14.21 23.90 12.33
N VAL A 178 15.09 24.87 12.58
CA VAL A 178 16.23 25.20 11.70
C VAL A 178 17.53 24.98 12.44
N VAL A 179 18.60 24.70 11.71
CA VAL A 179 19.96 24.66 12.27
C VAL A 179 20.76 25.83 11.69
N ALA A 180 21.37 26.61 12.56
CA ALA A 180 22.25 27.73 12.22
C ALA A 180 23.70 27.37 12.57
N PRO A 181 24.50 26.87 11.60
CA PRO A 181 25.88 26.45 11.82
C PRO A 181 26.76 27.54 12.45
N GLY A 182 26.63 28.78 11.99
CA GLY A 182 27.39 29.91 12.53
C GLY A 182 27.13 30.20 14.01
N LEU A 183 26.05 29.66 14.58
CA LEU A 183 25.71 29.75 16.00
C LEU A 183 25.86 28.42 16.76
N GLY A 184 26.18 27.32 16.07
CA GLY A 184 26.21 25.97 16.66
C GLY A 184 24.87 25.52 17.25
N SER A 185 23.75 26.07 16.76
CA SER A 185 22.45 25.98 17.44
C SER A 185 21.30 25.57 16.52
N ALA A 186 20.40 24.73 17.05
CA ALA A 186 19.08 24.47 16.49
C ALA A 186 18.05 25.43 17.10
N ILE A 187 17.17 26.01 16.29
CA ILE A 187 16.24 27.06 16.71
C ILE A 187 14.81 26.62 16.34
N PRO A 188 13.89 26.50 17.32
CA PRO A 188 12.48 26.27 17.03
C PRO A 188 11.81 27.58 16.61
N LEU A 189 11.11 27.56 15.49
CA LEU A 189 10.36 28.66 14.93
C LEU A 189 8.87 28.29 14.89
N ARG A 190 8.04 29.20 15.40
CA ARG A 190 6.58 29.12 15.30
C ARG A 190 6.06 30.38 14.60
N SER A 191 4.80 30.37 14.19
CA SER A 191 4.15 31.57 13.63
C SER A 191 4.12 32.76 14.59
N SER A 192 4.23 32.51 15.90
CA SER A 192 4.35 33.54 16.93
C SER A 192 5.77 34.11 17.11
N GLY A 193 6.78 33.52 16.47
CA GLY A 193 8.18 33.93 16.58
C GLY A 193 9.15 32.79 16.89
N ALA A 194 10.43 33.16 17.01
CA ALA A 194 11.51 32.24 17.37
C ALA A 194 11.51 31.91 18.87
N GLY A 195 11.71 30.64 19.19
CA GLY A 195 12.00 30.19 20.54
C GLY A 195 13.49 30.28 20.88
N SER A 196 13.84 29.82 22.07
CA SER A 196 15.23 29.83 22.55
C SER A 196 16.12 28.91 21.71
N PRO A 197 17.27 29.39 21.21
CA PRO A 197 18.27 28.54 20.56
C PRO A 197 18.75 27.41 21.46
N VAL A 198 18.93 26.23 20.88
CA VAL A 198 19.42 25.01 21.52
C VAL A 198 20.81 24.69 20.96
N PRO A 199 21.89 24.82 21.74
CA PRO A 199 23.22 24.39 21.33
C PRO A 199 23.24 22.90 20.97
N VAL A 200 23.74 22.59 19.78
CA VAL A 200 23.83 21.22 19.23
C VAL A 200 25.24 20.83 18.78
N GLY A 201 26.11 21.81 18.58
CA GLY A 201 27.53 21.67 18.26
C GLY A 201 28.25 23.01 18.45
N ASP A 202 29.50 23.06 18.04
CA ASP A 202 30.30 24.28 18.06
C ASP A 202 29.99 25.17 16.85
N PRO A 203 30.13 26.51 16.97
CA PRO A 203 29.95 27.42 15.85
C PRO A 203 30.85 27.09 14.66
N GLY A 204 30.26 26.94 13.48
CA GLY A 204 30.95 26.63 12.22
C GLY A 204 31.02 25.13 11.88
N GLU A 205 30.56 24.24 12.76
CA GLU A 205 30.48 22.81 12.47
C GLU A 205 29.43 22.48 11.40
N ALA A 206 29.65 21.38 10.68
CA ALA A 206 28.68 20.85 9.72
C ALA A 206 27.55 20.14 10.49
N LEU A 207 26.43 20.84 10.62
CA LEU A 207 25.27 20.38 11.37
C LEU A 207 24.09 20.14 10.43
N GLY A 208 23.43 18.98 10.55
CA GLY A 208 22.20 18.62 9.84
C GLY A 208 21.02 18.41 10.80
N LEU A 209 19.82 18.26 10.24
CA LEU A 209 18.60 18.09 11.01
C LEU A 209 17.70 17.02 10.40
N THR A 210 17.12 16.16 11.23
CA THR A 210 16.15 15.15 10.80
C THR A 210 15.03 14.99 11.82
N LEU A 211 13.96 14.28 11.44
CA LEU A 211 12.95 13.78 12.35
C LEU A 211 13.21 12.32 12.71
N LEU A 212 13.05 11.96 13.98
CA LEU A 212 13.02 10.58 14.48
C LEU A 212 11.79 10.41 15.37
N ALA A 213 10.91 9.48 15.02
CA ALA A 213 9.60 9.31 15.65
C ALA A 213 8.82 10.64 15.76
N GLY A 214 8.91 11.48 14.72
CA GLY A 214 8.28 12.81 14.64
C GLY A 214 8.91 13.89 15.51
N ARG A 215 10.07 13.63 16.13
CA ARG A 215 10.81 14.58 16.98
C ARG A 215 12.09 15.06 16.29
N PRO A 216 12.49 16.32 16.48
CA PRO A 216 13.66 16.89 15.82
C PRO A 216 14.96 16.39 16.47
N VAL A 217 15.90 15.98 15.62
CA VAL A 217 17.21 15.47 15.98
C VAL A 217 18.26 16.23 15.17
N ALA A 218 19.19 16.87 15.86
CA ALA A 218 20.37 17.45 15.22
C ALA A 218 21.45 16.38 15.09
N VAL A 219 22.09 16.34 13.92
CA VAL A 219 23.21 15.44 13.62
C VAL A 219 24.43 16.30 13.36
N ASP A 220 25.44 16.16 14.21
CA ASP A 220 26.74 16.77 14.01
C ASP A 220 27.58 15.84 13.14
N ALA A 221 27.91 16.30 11.94
CA ALA A 221 28.69 15.53 10.99
C ALA A 221 30.16 15.40 11.39
N ALA A 222 30.72 16.38 12.11
CA ALA A 222 32.12 16.35 12.54
C ALA A 222 32.35 15.30 13.65
N THR A 223 31.40 15.19 14.58
CA THR A 223 31.50 14.23 15.70
C THR A 223 30.71 12.94 15.50
N GLY A 224 29.82 12.90 14.50
CA GLY A 224 28.88 11.80 14.27
C GLY A 224 27.80 11.69 15.35
N VAL A 225 27.59 12.72 16.17
CA VAL A 225 26.67 12.66 17.31
C VAL A 225 25.27 13.12 16.91
N ALA A 226 24.26 12.30 17.23
CA ALA A 226 22.85 12.67 17.05
C ALA A 226 22.20 12.99 18.40
N ARG A 227 21.60 14.18 18.51
CA ARG A 227 20.99 14.70 19.75
C ARG A 227 19.56 15.16 19.52
N ARG A 228 18.69 14.88 20.48
CA ARG A 228 17.35 15.48 20.50
C ARG A 228 17.44 16.95 20.90
N VAL A 229 16.69 17.78 20.19
CA VAL A 229 16.68 19.24 20.42
C VAL A 229 15.38 19.75 21.03
N ASP A 230 14.35 18.90 21.09
CA ASP A 230 13.03 19.22 21.66
C ASP A 230 12.97 19.08 23.18
N THR A 231 14.05 18.63 23.84
CA THR A 231 14.08 18.37 25.28
C THR A 231 15.22 19.10 25.99
N ALA A 232 14.98 19.46 27.24
CA ALA A 232 15.94 20.16 28.07
C ALA A 232 17.20 19.34 28.38
N ASP A 233 17.08 18.00 28.41
CA ASP A 233 18.19 17.07 28.67
C ASP A 233 19.14 16.90 27.48
N ARG A 234 18.75 17.35 26.28
CA ARG A 234 19.55 17.31 25.04
C ARG A 234 20.21 15.94 24.82
N ALA A 235 19.44 14.89 25.09
CA ALA A 235 19.95 13.53 25.15
C ALA A 235 20.65 13.15 23.83
N VAL A 236 21.88 12.64 23.96
CA VAL A 236 22.55 11.93 22.86
C VAL A 236 21.80 10.62 22.66
N ILE A 237 21.17 10.47 21.50
CA ILE A 237 20.35 9.29 21.19
C ILE A 237 21.07 8.30 20.29
N ALA A 238 22.10 8.75 19.56
CA ALA A 238 22.93 7.88 18.75
C ALA A 238 24.32 8.48 18.54
N ARG A 239 25.29 7.60 18.27
CA ARG A 239 26.63 7.95 17.79
C ARG A 239 26.90 7.15 16.53
N LEU A 240 27.11 7.86 15.42
CA LEU A 240 27.71 7.29 14.23
C LEU A 240 29.16 6.90 14.54
N PRO A 241 29.75 5.91 13.84
CA PRO A 241 31.15 5.56 14.02
C PRO A 241 32.06 6.79 13.83
N ALA A 242 33.15 6.87 14.60
CA ALA A 242 34.07 8.00 14.52
C ALA A 242 34.79 8.09 13.16
N GLY A 243 35.06 9.31 12.68
CA GLY A 243 35.71 9.55 11.38
C GLY A 243 34.78 9.40 10.18
N VAL A 244 33.49 9.61 10.40
CA VAL A 244 32.42 9.50 9.42
C VAL A 244 31.80 10.87 9.24
N ASP A 245 31.93 11.44 8.05
CA ASP A 245 31.23 12.67 7.66
C ASP A 245 29.91 12.27 6.97
N PRO A 246 28.76 12.22 7.69
CA PRO A 246 27.47 11.95 7.07
C PRO A 246 27.13 13.07 6.09
N VAL A 247 26.91 12.69 4.82
CA VAL A 247 26.49 13.62 3.76
C VAL A 247 24.98 13.86 3.83
N ALA A 248 24.24 12.84 4.26
CA ALA A 248 22.82 12.92 4.53
C ALA A 248 22.50 12.00 5.72
N ALA A 249 21.60 12.46 6.59
CA ALA A 249 21.07 11.66 7.68
C ALA A 249 19.56 11.77 7.70
N ALA A 250 18.89 10.65 7.96
CA ALA A 250 17.45 10.60 8.03
C ALA A 250 17.00 9.67 9.17
N GLY A 251 15.97 10.07 9.88
CA GLY A 251 15.35 9.28 10.93
C GLY A 251 14.01 8.72 10.48
N SER A 252 13.67 7.56 11.04
CA SER A 252 12.38 6.92 10.78
C SER A 252 11.26 7.67 11.51
N ASN A 253 10.19 7.98 10.79
CA ASN A 253 8.99 8.59 11.38
C ASN A 253 8.14 7.60 12.18
N ASP A 254 8.25 6.31 11.89
CA ASP A 254 7.45 5.20 12.41
C ASP A 254 8.25 4.19 13.25
N GLY A 255 9.54 4.47 13.47
CA GLY A 255 10.49 3.57 14.11
C GLY A 255 11.62 4.29 14.82
N TRP A 256 12.62 3.51 15.23
CA TRP A 256 13.73 3.97 16.07
C TRP A 256 15.07 3.86 15.35
N SER A 257 15.04 4.00 14.02
CA SER A 257 16.22 3.88 13.17
C SER A 257 16.64 5.27 12.70
N LEU A 258 17.92 5.58 12.88
CA LEU A 258 18.60 6.71 12.26
C LEU A 258 19.55 6.14 11.21
N VAL A 259 19.48 6.63 9.99
CA VAL A 259 20.44 6.27 8.95
C VAL A 259 21.31 7.45 8.57
N ALA A 260 22.54 7.15 8.19
CA ALA A 260 23.50 8.11 7.67
C ALA A 260 24.17 7.52 6.43
N VAL A 261 24.27 8.33 5.38
CA VAL A 261 25.05 8.00 4.18
C VAL A 261 26.43 8.62 4.34
N VAL A 262 27.47 7.81 4.16
CA VAL A 262 28.84 8.16 4.52
C VAL A 262 29.78 7.89 3.38
N GLY A 263 30.83 8.70 3.25
CA GLY A 263 31.74 8.67 2.11
C GLY A 263 32.90 7.70 2.18
N SER A 264 33.41 7.36 0.98
CA SER A 264 34.73 6.80 0.69
C SER A 264 35.20 5.59 1.54
N PRO A 265 34.75 4.35 1.23
CA PRO A 265 33.76 4.01 0.20
C PRO A 265 32.34 4.32 0.69
N THR A 266 31.45 4.62 -0.26
CA THR A 266 30.05 4.96 0.03
C THR A 266 29.37 3.83 0.80
N ARG A 267 28.84 4.16 1.98
CA ARG A 267 28.14 3.21 2.85
C ARG A 267 26.88 3.85 3.41
N LEU A 268 25.90 3.01 3.70
CA LEU A 268 24.75 3.37 4.53
C LEU A 268 24.99 2.80 5.92
N ILE A 269 24.98 3.65 6.93
CA ILE A 269 25.03 3.27 8.34
C ILE A 269 23.62 3.39 8.89
N SER A 270 23.08 2.31 9.45
CA SER A 270 21.82 2.29 10.18
C SER A 270 22.10 2.10 11.66
N VAL A 271 21.52 2.94 12.51
CA VAL A 271 21.61 2.89 13.97
C VAL A 271 20.21 2.69 14.52
N ASP A 272 19.97 1.57 15.22
CA ASP A 272 18.80 1.42 16.08
C ASP A 272 19.07 2.18 17.40
N VAL A 273 18.36 3.29 17.61
CA VAL A 273 18.64 4.19 18.74
C VAL A 273 18.24 3.62 20.10
N ARG A 274 17.45 2.53 20.14
CA ARG A 274 17.04 1.89 21.41
C ARG A 274 18.11 0.95 21.92
N SER A 275 18.66 0.15 21.01
CA SER A 275 19.70 -0.84 21.32
C SER A 275 21.12 -0.28 21.17
N GLY A 276 21.28 0.84 20.47
CA GLY A 276 22.58 1.38 20.04
C GLY A 276 23.25 0.51 18.98
N ARG A 277 22.55 -0.48 18.41
CA ARG A 277 23.11 -1.38 17.41
C ARG A 277 23.29 -0.64 16.08
N THR A 278 24.51 -0.70 15.57
CA THR A 278 24.88 -0.12 14.28
C THR A 278 25.10 -1.22 13.25
N THR A 279 24.54 -1.04 12.05
CA THR A 279 24.79 -1.90 10.89
C THR A 279 25.26 -1.05 9.72
N THR A 280 26.19 -1.58 8.94
CA THR A 280 26.81 -0.86 7.82
C THR A 280 26.64 -1.66 6.54
N ILE A 281 26.12 -1.01 5.51
CA ILE A 281 25.90 -1.58 4.17
C ILE A 281 26.79 -0.86 3.19
N ALA A 282 27.53 -1.61 2.37
CA ALA A 282 28.29 -1.03 1.26
C ALA A 282 27.35 -0.65 0.11
N LEU A 283 27.57 0.53 -0.47
CA LEU A 283 26.86 1.02 -1.65
C LEU A 283 27.83 1.11 -2.85
N PRO A 284 28.23 -0.05 -3.42
CA PRO A 284 29.26 -0.06 -4.47
C PRO A 284 28.79 0.69 -5.72
N GLY A 285 29.69 1.52 -6.26
CA GLY A 285 29.45 2.28 -7.49
C GLY A 285 28.51 3.48 -7.32
N VAL A 286 28.11 3.83 -6.10
CA VAL A 286 27.29 5.01 -5.79
C VAL A 286 28.20 6.15 -5.35
N ASP A 287 28.09 7.32 -5.98
CA ASP A 287 28.77 8.54 -5.53
C ASP A 287 27.86 9.30 -4.56
N LEU A 288 28.42 9.96 -3.56
CA LEU A 288 27.65 10.67 -2.54
C LEU A 288 26.92 11.88 -3.10
N GLY A 289 27.54 12.61 -4.03
CA GLY A 289 26.93 13.79 -4.66
C GLY A 289 25.71 13.46 -5.54
N ASP A 290 25.46 12.18 -5.78
CA ASP A 290 24.36 11.69 -6.61
C ASP A 290 23.13 11.26 -5.79
N LEU A 291 23.22 11.30 -4.46
CA LEU A 291 22.20 10.81 -3.53
C LEU A 291 21.39 11.94 -2.90
N ASP A 292 20.08 11.73 -2.76
CA ASP A 292 19.20 12.58 -1.95
C ASP A 292 19.10 12.10 -0.50
N GLU A 293 18.40 12.87 0.33
CA GLU A 293 18.02 12.50 1.69
C GLU A 293 17.28 11.14 1.70
N PRO A 294 17.69 10.17 2.53
CA PRO A 294 17.01 8.88 2.60
C PRO A 294 15.59 9.02 3.16
N VAL A 295 14.66 8.26 2.60
CA VAL A 295 13.29 8.14 3.14
C VAL A 295 13.18 6.84 3.93
N LEU A 296 12.63 6.89 5.14
CA LEU A 296 12.45 5.73 6.00
C LEU A 296 10.97 5.48 6.24
N ALA A 297 10.53 4.26 5.92
CA ALA A 297 9.15 3.82 6.14
C ALA A 297 9.07 2.29 6.23
N GLY A 298 8.30 1.78 7.19
CA GLY A 298 8.03 0.35 7.32
C GLY A 298 9.30 -0.49 7.59
N GLY A 299 10.29 0.09 8.27
CA GLY A 299 11.57 -0.57 8.54
C GLY A 299 12.52 -0.67 7.34
N LEU A 300 12.19 -0.02 6.22
CA LEU A 300 13.04 0.07 5.04
C LEU A 300 13.59 1.49 4.87
N THR A 301 14.77 1.57 4.27
CA THR A 301 15.41 2.80 3.79
C THR A 301 15.37 2.83 2.27
N TYR A 302 14.85 3.93 1.73
CA TYR A 302 14.74 4.22 0.31
C TYR A 302 15.67 5.39 0.00
N LEU A 303 16.66 5.14 -0.86
CA LEU A 303 17.74 6.08 -1.14
C LEU A 303 17.73 6.45 -2.63
N PRO A 304 17.25 7.65 -3.01
CA PRO A 304 17.23 8.10 -4.40
C PRO A 304 18.65 8.29 -4.96
N ASP A 305 18.93 7.73 -6.13
CA ASP A 305 20.18 7.91 -6.90
C ASP A 305 19.82 8.65 -8.18
N HIS A 306 20.03 9.97 -8.16
CA HIS A 306 19.65 10.88 -9.22
C HIS A 306 20.44 10.64 -10.49
N ARG A 307 21.73 10.31 -10.40
CA ARG A 307 22.59 10.11 -11.57
C ARG A 307 22.17 8.92 -12.40
N ARG A 308 21.67 7.87 -11.76
CA ARG A 308 21.16 6.67 -12.45
C ARG A 308 19.65 6.65 -12.60
N GLY A 309 18.93 7.62 -12.02
CA GLY A 309 17.48 7.67 -12.11
C GLY A 309 16.80 6.45 -11.51
N ARG A 310 17.29 6.01 -10.34
CA ARG A 310 16.85 4.79 -9.65
C ARG A 310 16.74 5.03 -8.16
N ILE A 311 16.10 4.12 -7.45
CA ILE A 311 16.07 4.13 -5.99
C ILE A 311 16.65 2.82 -5.44
N LEU A 312 17.43 2.94 -4.37
CA LEU A 312 18.02 1.81 -3.65
C LEU A 312 17.18 1.53 -2.39
N VAL A 313 16.74 0.29 -2.21
CA VAL A 313 15.86 -0.11 -1.11
C VAL A 313 16.53 -1.18 -0.25
N THR A 314 16.67 -0.91 1.04
CA THR A 314 17.33 -1.84 1.99
C THR A 314 16.65 -1.83 3.35
N ASP A 315 16.80 -2.92 4.11
CA ASP A 315 16.34 -3.06 5.49
C ASP A 315 17.45 -2.77 6.51
N GLY A 316 18.64 -2.39 6.05
CA GLY A 316 19.76 -2.10 6.96
C GLY A 316 20.44 -3.35 7.52
N THR A 317 20.07 -4.57 7.13
CA THR A 317 20.55 -5.83 7.76
C THR A 317 21.84 -6.41 7.15
N GLY A 318 22.50 -5.69 6.24
CA GLY A 318 23.74 -6.14 5.58
C GLY A 318 23.51 -6.76 4.19
N SER A 319 22.27 -7.04 3.81
CA SER A 319 21.92 -7.46 2.45
C SER A 319 22.18 -6.34 1.43
N PRO A 320 22.62 -6.66 0.21
CA PRO A 320 22.80 -5.65 -0.84
C PRO A 320 21.46 -4.96 -1.13
N PRO A 321 21.44 -3.63 -1.32
CA PRO A 321 20.20 -2.92 -1.61
C PRO A 321 19.56 -3.40 -2.91
N GLN A 322 18.24 -3.54 -2.89
CA GLN A 322 17.45 -3.73 -4.11
C GLN A 322 17.51 -2.44 -4.93
N SER A 323 17.87 -2.55 -6.20
CA SER A 323 17.90 -1.41 -7.12
C SER A 323 16.65 -1.40 -7.98
N VAL A 324 15.88 -0.32 -7.92
CA VAL A 324 14.63 -0.15 -8.69
C VAL A 324 14.77 1.03 -9.63
N PRO A 325 14.71 0.85 -10.96
CA PRO A 325 14.72 1.96 -11.90
C PRO A 325 13.45 2.80 -11.76
N VAL A 326 13.60 4.13 -11.72
CA VAL A 326 12.47 5.07 -11.80
C VAL A 326 12.39 5.61 -13.22
N THR A 327 13.45 6.28 -13.65
CA THR A 327 13.61 6.81 -15.02
C THR A 327 14.69 6.06 -15.78
N GLY A 328 15.66 5.46 -15.07
CA GLY A 328 16.88 4.88 -15.66
C GLY A 328 17.86 5.92 -16.22
N HIS A 329 17.61 7.21 -16.01
CA HIS A 329 18.41 8.31 -16.55
C HIS A 329 18.65 9.38 -15.49
N ALA A 330 19.77 10.11 -15.61
CA ALA A 330 20.09 11.20 -14.72
C ALA A 330 18.94 12.23 -14.59
N GLY A 331 18.62 12.62 -13.36
CA GLY A 331 17.63 13.67 -13.06
C GLY A 331 17.15 13.66 -11.61
N GLU A 332 16.50 14.75 -11.20
CA GLU A 332 15.89 14.89 -9.88
C GLU A 332 14.83 13.80 -9.63
N LEU A 333 14.82 13.30 -8.40
CA LEU A 333 13.90 12.31 -7.88
C LEU A 333 13.39 12.82 -6.52
N GLN A 334 12.11 13.13 -6.43
CA GLN A 334 11.50 13.56 -5.18
C GLN A 334 10.92 12.33 -4.48
N ALA A 335 11.47 11.97 -3.33
CA ALA A 335 11.00 10.83 -2.54
C ALA A 335 10.34 11.29 -1.24
N PHE A 336 9.20 10.70 -0.90
CA PHE A 336 8.51 10.98 0.38
C PHE A 336 7.63 9.81 0.82
N ALA A 337 7.43 9.70 2.14
CA ALA A 337 6.51 8.73 2.73
C ALA A 337 5.17 9.39 3.03
N GLN A 338 4.08 8.81 2.54
CA GLN A 338 2.72 9.29 2.79
C GLN A 338 1.75 8.12 2.83
N ASP A 339 0.84 8.16 3.80
CA ASP A 339 -0.24 7.17 3.97
C ASP A 339 0.23 5.71 4.10
N GLY A 340 1.48 5.49 4.52
CA GLY A 340 2.09 4.15 4.66
C GLY A 340 2.71 3.61 3.37
N LEU A 341 2.76 4.43 2.32
CA LEU A 341 3.44 4.15 1.06
C LEU A 341 4.65 5.09 0.92
N VAL A 342 5.62 4.69 0.10
CA VAL A 342 6.72 5.57 -0.32
C VAL A 342 6.56 5.90 -1.79
N TRP A 343 6.60 7.18 -2.10
CA TRP A 343 6.42 7.73 -3.44
C TRP A 343 7.75 8.28 -3.93
N VAL A 344 8.10 7.96 -5.17
CA VAL A 344 9.31 8.44 -5.82
C VAL A 344 8.92 9.03 -7.16
N ASN A 345 8.95 10.35 -7.26
CA ASN A 345 8.52 11.09 -8.42
C ASN A 345 9.73 11.61 -9.20
N ALA A 346 9.74 11.51 -10.53
CA ALA A 346 10.67 12.27 -11.36
C ALA A 346 9.95 13.53 -11.89
N PRO A 347 10.16 14.73 -11.33
CA PRO A 347 9.36 15.92 -11.68
C PRO A 347 9.44 16.27 -13.15
N ALA A 348 10.64 16.20 -13.73
CA ALA A 348 10.87 16.51 -15.12
C ALA A 348 10.33 15.45 -16.10
N ARG A 349 9.97 14.25 -15.65
CA ARG A 349 9.60 13.13 -16.55
C ARG A 349 8.20 12.56 -16.22
N PRO A 350 7.58 11.74 -17.09
CA PRO A 350 6.30 11.13 -16.76
C PRO A 350 6.41 9.97 -15.77
N GLU A 351 7.61 9.43 -15.53
CA GLU A 351 7.81 8.28 -14.65
C GLU A 351 7.77 8.67 -13.15
N ALA A 352 7.21 7.77 -12.36
CA ALA A 352 7.27 7.74 -10.91
C ALA A 352 7.17 6.28 -10.46
N VAL A 353 7.39 6.00 -9.17
CA VAL A 353 7.23 4.66 -8.58
C VAL A 353 6.58 4.83 -7.21
N VAL A 354 5.65 3.94 -6.87
CA VAL A 354 5.09 3.82 -5.52
C VAL A 354 5.48 2.48 -4.91
N PHE A 355 5.79 2.50 -3.61
CA PHE A 355 6.23 1.36 -2.83
C PHE A 355 5.25 1.05 -1.69
N SER A 356 4.94 -0.23 -1.53
CA SER A 356 4.35 -0.83 -0.34
C SER A 356 5.36 -1.83 0.21
N GLY A 357 6.21 -1.36 1.14
CA GLY A 357 7.41 -2.10 1.53
C GLY A 357 8.33 -2.36 0.34
N ARG A 358 8.72 -3.62 0.10
CA ARG A 358 9.59 -4.00 -1.03
C ARG A 358 8.85 -4.13 -2.36
N VAL A 359 7.52 -4.21 -2.33
CA VAL A 359 6.68 -4.25 -3.54
C VAL A 359 6.61 -2.85 -4.12
N HIS A 360 6.86 -2.73 -5.42
CA HIS A 360 6.82 -1.45 -6.11
C HIS A 360 6.01 -1.54 -7.39
N ARG A 361 5.38 -0.43 -7.76
CA ARG A 361 4.60 -0.30 -9.01
C ARG A 361 5.05 0.96 -9.76
N PRO A 362 5.43 0.86 -11.04
CA PRO A 362 5.73 2.03 -11.85
C PRO A 362 4.44 2.82 -12.11
N ILE A 363 4.57 4.14 -12.04
CA ILE A 363 3.52 5.11 -12.33
C ILE A 363 3.92 5.86 -13.59
N ARG A 364 2.97 6.02 -14.52
CA ARG A 364 3.10 6.94 -15.64
C ARG A 364 2.11 8.07 -15.46
N LYS A 365 2.59 9.24 -15.05
CA LYS A 365 1.76 10.39 -14.66
C LYS A 365 0.95 10.98 -15.82
N TYR A 366 1.54 10.98 -17.02
CA TYR A 366 0.91 11.48 -18.24
C TYR A 366 1.54 10.81 -19.48
N ALA A 367 0.82 10.84 -20.60
CA ALA A 367 1.35 10.40 -21.88
C ALA A 367 2.41 11.41 -22.36
N ALA A 368 3.61 10.93 -22.67
CA ALA A 368 4.62 11.77 -23.31
C ALA A 368 4.13 12.09 -24.73
N VAL A 369 3.97 13.37 -25.05
CA VAL A 369 3.75 13.80 -26.44
C VAL A 369 4.99 13.43 -27.23
N ALA A 370 4.85 12.52 -28.21
CA ALA A 370 5.92 12.20 -29.14
C ALA A 370 6.25 13.48 -29.94
N GLY A 371 7.44 14.06 -29.73
CA GLY A 371 7.91 15.18 -30.54
C GLY A 371 8.71 16.30 -29.88
N SER A 372 9.10 16.22 -28.60
CA SER A 372 10.10 17.18 -28.07
C SER A 372 11.52 16.77 -28.49
N PRO A 373 12.26 17.60 -29.24
CA PRO A 373 13.54 17.21 -29.83
C PRO A 373 14.67 17.21 -28.79
N GLU A 374 15.47 16.15 -28.81
CA GLU A 374 16.84 16.11 -28.30
C GLU A 374 17.75 16.96 -29.20
N PRO A 375 18.72 17.74 -28.68
CA PRO A 375 19.53 18.62 -29.50
C PRO A 375 20.58 17.78 -30.24
N THR A 376 20.41 17.59 -31.54
CA THR A 376 21.51 17.18 -32.42
C THR A 376 21.53 18.03 -33.68
N ALA A 377 22.68 18.69 -33.84
CA ALA A 377 23.29 19.27 -35.02
C ALA A 377 22.44 19.50 -36.30
N THR A 378 22.29 20.78 -36.61
CA THR A 378 22.30 21.43 -37.93
C THR A 378 22.23 20.55 -39.18
N ALA A 379 21.11 20.64 -39.91
CA ALA A 379 21.11 20.74 -41.37
C ALA A 379 19.82 21.44 -41.86
N THR A 380 20.00 22.42 -42.74
CA THR A 380 19.01 23.40 -43.19
C THR A 380 18.25 22.94 -44.45
N SER A 381 16.92 23.15 -44.44
CA SER A 381 15.98 23.46 -45.55
C SER A 381 15.92 22.58 -46.82
N SER A 382 14.70 22.13 -47.18
CA SER A 382 13.89 22.80 -48.23
C SER A 382 12.50 22.16 -48.50
N GLN A 383 11.47 23.01 -48.34
CA GLN A 383 10.24 23.21 -49.11
C GLN A 383 9.16 22.11 -49.33
N SER A 384 7.91 22.54 -49.08
CA SER A 384 6.59 21.97 -49.42
C SER A 384 6.13 22.45 -50.83
N PRO A 385 5.11 21.88 -51.52
CA PRO A 385 3.68 22.12 -51.18
C PRO A 385 2.65 20.98 -51.48
N SER A 386 1.68 20.80 -50.56
CA SER A 386 0.18 20.78 -50.70
C SER A 386 -0.57 20.00 -51.84
N PRO A 387 -1.94 19.86 -51.84
CA PRO A 387 -2.67 18.62 -51.55
C PRO A 387 -3.68 18.11 -52.63
N GLU A 388 -4.22 16.88 -52.42
CA GLU A 388 -5.49 16.20 -52.84
C GLU A 388 -6.27 16.57 -54.15
N PRO A 389 -7.08 15.67 -54.81
CA PRO A 389 -8.16 14.89 -54.17
C PRO A 389 -8.58 13.50 -54.77
N THR A 390 -9.18 12.67 -53.90
CA THR A 390 -10.38 11.80 -54.05
C THR A 390 -10.67 10.99 -55.33
N LYS A 391 -10.93 9.66 -55.20
CA LYS A 391 -12.16 8.96 -55.71
C LYS A 391 -12.27 7.48 -55.31
N SER A 392 -13.47 7.10 -54.87
CA SER A 392 -13.98 5.76 -54.53
C SER A 392 -14.36 4.91 -55.78
N PRO A 393 -14.65 3.59 -55.63
CA PRO A 393 -14.53 2.55 -56.66
C PRO A 393 -15.86 2.07 -57.28
N PRO A 394 -15.84 1.24 -58.35
CA PRO A 394 -16.97 0.33 -58.64
C PRO A 394 -16.52 -1.06 -59.24
N PRO A 395 -17.40 -1.98 -59.72
CA PRO A 395 -17.81 -3.20 -58.98
C PRO A 395 -17.86 -4.54 -59.81
N SER A 396 -18.22 -5.64 -59.12
CA SER A 396 -18.92 -6.89 -59.54
C SER A 396 -18.47 -7.76 -60.74
N ALA A 397 -18.36 -9.10 -60.54
CA ALA A 397 -19.33 -10.13 -61.01
C ALA A 397 -18.85 -11.61 -60.84
N GLN A 398 -19.84 -12.51 -60.84
CA GLN A 398 -19.93 -13.92 -60.39
C GLN A 398 -19.50 -15.04 -61.38
N SER A 399 -19.55 -16.30 -60.85
CA SER A 399 -19.87 -17.62 -61.47
C SER A 399 -18.67 -18.56 -61.74
N SER A 400 -18.66 -19.90 -61.61
CA SER A 400 -19.67 -20.96 -61.35
C SER A 400 -19.01 -22.38 -61.27
N VAL A 401 -19.59 -23.30 -60.48
CA VAL A 401 -19.83 -24.78 -60.66
C VAL A 401 -18.65 -25.73 -61.04
N GLY A 402 -18.34 -26.78 -60.26
CA GLY A 402 -18.79 -28.18 -60.48
C GLY A 402 -17.76 -29.28 -60.09
N PRO A 403 -18.14 -30.57 -59.99
CA PRO A 403 -17.75 -31.54 -58.91
C PRO A 403 -16.86 -32.73 -59.35
N THR A 404 -16.50 -33.68 -58.45
CA THR A 404 -16.66 -35.17 -58.58
C THR A 404 -16.10 -35.95 -57.36
N ALA A 405 -16.71 -37.12 -57.15
CA ALA A 405 -16.82 -38.08 -56.04
C ALA A 405 -15.64 -39.01 -55.63
N SER A 406 -15.94 -39.76 -54.55
CA SER A 406 -15.60 -41.16 -54.16
C SER A 406 -14.73 -41.29 -52.89
N ALA A 407 -15.20 -41.81 -51.75
CA ALA A 407 -15.69 -43.18 -51.42
C ALA A 407 -14.62 -44.25 -51.74
N SER A 408 -14.22 -45.24 -50.92
CA SER A 408 -14.79 -45.90 -49.73
C SER A 408 -13.75 -46.93 -49.20
N SER A 409 -13.91 -47.38 -47.94
CA SER A 409 -13.57 -48.72 -47.38
C SER A 409 -12.09 -49.16 -47.32
N SER A 410 -11.56 -49.95 -46.38
CA SER A 410 -12.02 -51.01 -45.43
C SER A 410 -10.88 -51.22 -44.41
N LYS A 411 -11.04 -51.39 -43.09
CA LYS A 411 -11.62 -52.48 -42.25
C LYS A 411 -10.87 -53.83 -42.29
N SER A 412 -10.23 -54.20 -41.16
CA SER A 412 -10.03 -55.56 -40.60
C SER A 412 -9.07 -55.49 -39.37
N THR A 413 -9.49 -55.75 -38.12
CA THR A 413 -9.51 -57.05 -37.35
C THR A 413 -8.10 -57.62 -37.11
N ASP A 414 -7.65 -58.17 -35.97
CA ASP A 414 -8.17 -58.93 -34.82
C ASP A 414 -7.12 -58.77 -33.67
N SER A 415 -7.40 -58.76 -32.35
CA SER A 415 -8.05 -59.70 -31.42
C SER A 415 -7.06 -60.58 -30.60
N SER A 416 -7.24 -60.49 -29.28
CA SER A 416 -7.10 -61.52 -28.23
C SER A 416 -5.75 -61.95 -27.63
N GLY A 417 -5.74 -62.07 -26.30
CA GLY A 417 -4.75 -62.82 -25.51
C GLY A 417 -4.78 -62.50 -24.01
N SER A 418 -5.55 -63.28 -23.23
CA SER A 418 -5.73 -63.22 -21.77
C SER A 418 -4.59 -63.90 -20.95
N GLU A 419 -4.32 -63.35 -19.75
CA GLU A 419 -3.93 -63.91 -18.40
C GLU A 419 -3.62 -65.42 -18.16
N PRO A 420 -3.15 -65.91 -16.95
CA PRO A 420 -2.63 -65.29 -15.69
C PRO A 420 -1.45 -66.05 -14.98
N GLY A 421 -1.03 -65.58 -13.78
CA GLY A 421 -0.37 -66.34 -12.69
C GLY A 421 1.17 -66.25 -12.62
N SER A 422 1.89 -66.21 -11.49
CA SER A 422 1.63 -66.59 -10.10
C SER A 422 2.76 -66.03 -9.20
N SER A 423 2.46 -65.77 -7.91
CA SER A 423 3.46 -65.61 -6.82
C SER A 423 3.88 -66.99 -6.26
N PRO A 424 5.07 -67.14 -5.65
CA PRO A 424 5.15 -67.23 -4.18
C PRO A 424 6.42 -66.62 -3.53
N THR A 425 6.40 -66.58 -2.20
CA THR A 425 7.22 -65.87 -1.19
C THR A 425 8.44 -66.73 -0.68
N PRO A 426 9.10 -66.42 0.48
CA PRO A 426 10.41 -65.76 0.70
C PRO A 426 11.56 -66.66 1.25
N ASP A 427 12.82 -66.16 1.32
CA ASP A 427 13.75 -66.30 2.48
C ASP A 427 15.05 -65.45 2.32
N PRO A 428 15.95 -65.28 3.33
CA PRO A 428 16.55 -63.98 3.68
C PRO A 428 18.09 -63.97 3.60
N GLY A 429 18.69 -62.80 3.80
CA GLY A 429 20.06 -62.72 4.32
C GLY A 429 21.02 -61.81 3.56
N GLN A 430 21.43 -60.75 4.26
CA GLN A 430 22.74 -60.10 4.25
C GLN A 430 23.33 -59.61 2.92
N SER A 431 23.48 -58.28 2.80
CA SER A 431 24.74 -57.61 3.13
C SER A 431 24.75 -56.19 2.54
N SER A 432 25.10 -55.25 3.39
CA SER A 432 25.33 -53.82 3.14
C SER A 432 26.31 -53.57 1.99
N GLY A 433 25.85 -52.86 0.95
CA GLY A 433 26.67 -52.28 -0.12
C GLY A 433 26.23 -50.83 -0.43
N PRO A 434 27.13 -49.98 -0.96
CA PRO A 434 26.98 -48.52 -0.92
C PRO A 434 25.87 -48.00 -1.83
N GLU A 435 25.15 -47.00 -1.32
CA GLU A 435 24.06 -46.26 -1.95
C GLU A 435 24.44 -45.77 -3.36
N ALA A 436 23.80 -46.34 -4.38
CA ALA A 436 23.82 -45.83 -5.74
C ALA A 436 22.91 -44.59 -5.82
N PRO A 437 23.27 -43.55 -6.60
CA PRO A 437 22.49 -42.33 -6.68
C PRO A 437 21.08 -42.62 -7.22
N SER A 438 20.08 -42.17 -6.48
CA SER A 438 18.66 -42.25 -6.82
C SER A 438 18.41 -41.60 -8.20
N PRO A 439 17.59 -42.21 -9.08
CA PRO A 439 17.23 -41.61 -10.35
C PRO A 439 16.51 -40.27 -10.12
N SER A 440 16.91 -39.25 -10.86
CA SER A 440 16.23 -37.94 -10.89
C SER A 440 14.72 -38.12 -11.11
N PRO A 441 13.86 -37.33 -10.43
CA PRO A 441 12.42 -37.44 -10.62
C PRO A 441 12.08 -37.11 -12.08
N THR A 442 11.47 -38.08 -12.76
CA THR A 442 10.84 -37.91 -14.06
C THR A 442 9.91 -36.70 -13.98
N ALA A 443 10.13 -35.71 -14.85
CA ALA A 443 9.32 -34.50 -14.92
C ALA A 443 7.84 -34.87 -15.04
N ALA A 444 7.03 -34.31 -14.13
CA ALA A 444 5.58 -34.44 -14.17
C ALA A 444 5.03 -33.93 -15.52
N PRO A 445 3.95 -34.53 -16.05
CA PRO A 445 3.30 -34.04 -17.25
C PRO A 445 2.94 -32.54 -17.09
N PRO A 446 3.04 -31.74 -18.17
CA PRO A 446 2.77 -30.30 -18.08
C PRO A 446 1.36 -30.07 -17.55
N ALA A 447 1.27 -29.29 -16.46
CA ALA A 447 0.00 -28.89 -15.87
C ALA A 447 -0.89 -28.26 -16.94
N SER A 448 -2.16 -28.65 -16.97
CA SER A 448 -3.13 -28.06 -17.90
C SER A 448 -3.24 -26.56 -17.63
N PRO A 449 -3.24 -25.70 -18.67
CA PRO A 449 -3.32 -24.25 -18.48
C PRO A 449 -4.65 -23.90 -17.80
N VAL A 450 -4.55 -23.17 -16.68
CA VAL A 450 -5.73 -22.69 -15.94
C VAL A 450 -6.45 -21.64 -16.77
N ARG A 451 -7.79 -21.67 -16.76
CA ARG A 451 -8.64 -20.73 -17.51
C ARG A 451 -9.79 -20.25 -16.62
N CYS A 452 -10.43 -19.16 -17.02
CA CYS A 452 -11.65 -18.69 -16.36
C CYS A 452 -12.74 -19.75 -16.36
N GLY A 453 -13.39 -19.93 -15.21
CA GLY A 453 -14.38 -20.96 -14.94
C GLY A 453 -13.80 -22.37 -14.74
N ALA A 454 -12.47 -22.55 -14.75
CA ALA A 454 -11.87 -23.86 -14.56
C ALA A 454 -12.13 -24.39 -13.14
N THR A 455 -12.44 -25.69 -13.06
CA THR A 455 -12.46 -26.44 -11.81
C THR A 455 -11.14 -27.18 -11.67
N LEU A 456 -10.36 -26.82 -10.67
CA LEU A 456 -9.07 -27.44 -10.37
C LEU A 456 -9.29 -28.65 -9.48
N THR A 457 -8.92 -29.82 -10.00
CA THR A 457 -8.87 -31.08 -9.24
C THR A 457 -7.45 -31.49 -8.86
N GLU A 458 -6.46 -30.75 -9.35
CA GLU A 458 -5.03 -30.91 -9.09
C GLU A 458 -4.40 -29.53 -8.92
N SER A 459 -3.25 -29.45 -8.25
CA SER A 459 -2.52 -28.19 -8.05
C SER A 459 -2.12 -27.56 -9.38
N ALA A 460 -2.17 -26.23 -9.44
CA ALA A 460 -1.86 -25.48 -10.64
C ALA A 460 -1.15 -24.17 -10.33
N THR A 461 -0.41 -23.69 -11.32
CA THR A 461 0.27 -22.40 -11.30
C THR A 461 -0.20 -21.58 -12.47
N LEU A 462 -0.54 -20.31 -12.24
CA LEU A 462 -0.83 -19.38 -13.34
C LEU A 462 0.47 -18.97 -14.05
N ASP A 463 0.41 -18.93 -15.37
CA ASP A 463 1.46 -18.42 -16.26
C ASP A 463 1.07 -17.11 -16.96
N HIS A 464 -0.18 -16.66 -16.78
CA HIS A 464 -0.71 -15.41 -17.27
C HIS A 464 -1.88 -14.90 -16.42
N ASP A 465 -2.22 -13.62 -16.59
CA ASP A 465 -3.44 -13.03 -16.02
C ASP A 465 -4.69 -13.66 -16.65
N LEU A 466 -5.72 -13.90 -15.84
CA LEU A 466 -7.01 -14.41 -16.29
C LEU A 466 -8.03 -13.28 -16.37
N ASP A 467 -8.39 -12.85 -17.57
CA ASP A 467 -9.45 -11.87 -17.80
C ASP A 467 -10.79 -12.58 -18.04
N CYS A 468 -11.56 -12.74 -16.97
CA CYS A 468 -12.78 -13.51 -16.92
C CYS A 468 -14.02 -12.70 -17.27
N THR A 469 -14.83 -13.28 -18.14
CA THR A 469 -16.20 -12.83 -18.43
C THR A 469 -17.25 -13.76 -17.82
N THR A 470 -16.82 -14.94 -17.37
CA THR A 470 -17.65 -15.89 -16.62
C THR A 470 -17.91 -15.40 -15.20
N SER A 471 -19.05 -15.80 -14.63
CA SER A 471 -19.42 -15.45 -13.25
C SER A 471 -18.54 -16.07 -12.18
N ILE A 472 -17.65 -17.01 -12.54
CA ILE A 472 -16.63 -17.55 -11.64
C ILE A 472 -15.28 -17.51 -12.34
N GLY A 473 -14.25 -17.02 -11.63
CA GLY A 473 -12.87 -17.02 -12.10
C GLY A 473 -12.26 -18.41 -12.04
N VAL A 474 -12.10 -18.99 -10.86
CA VAL A 474 -11.58 -20.36 -10.66
C VAL A 474 -12.35 -21.06 -9.52
N ILE A 475 -12.54 -22.37 -9.67
CA ILE A 475 -13.17 -23.24 -8.66
C ILE A 475 -12.13 -24.24 -8.17
N ILE A 476 -11.97 -24.39 -6.87
CA ILE A 476 -11.22 -25.52 -6.29
C ILE A 476 -12.20 -26.66 -6.03
N GLY A 477 -12.03 -27.76 -6.75
CA GLY A 477 -12.98 -28.88 -6.80
C GLY A 477 -12.47 -30.19 -6.20
N ALA A 478 -11.22 -30.25 -5.73
CA ALA A 478 -10.67 -31.40 -5.03
C ALA A 478 -9.88 -30.98 -3.79
N ASN A 479 -9.62 -31.97 -2.93
CA ASN A 479 -8.78 -31.80 -1.75
C ASN A 479 -7.31 -31.64 -2.12
N ASP A 480 -6.53 -31.06 -1.20
CA ASP A 480 -5.07 -31.03 -1.27
C ASP A 480 -4.55 -30.32 -2.55
N VAL A 481 -5.30 -29.29 -2.99
CA VAL A 481 -5.01 -28.48 -4.19
C VAL A 481 -4.36 -27.15 -3.80
N THR A 482 -3.22 -26.88 -4.42
CA THR A 482 -2.57 -25.56 -4.38
C THR A 482 -2.81 -24.81 -5.68
N LEU A 483 -3.39 -23.61 -5.61
CA LEU A 483 -3.40 -22.64 -6.70
C LEU A 483 -2.36 -21.55 -6.40
N ASP A 484 -1.24 -21.61 -7.11
CA ASP A 484 -0.24 -20.54 -7.10
C ASP A 484 -0.56 -19.54 -8.22
N LEU A 485 -0.94 -18.33 -7.86
CA LEU A 485 -1.21 -17.27 -8.82
C LEU A 485 0.09 -16.71 -9.41
N ASN A 486 1.27 -17.01 -8.84
CA ASN A 486 2.59 -16.69 -9.40
C ASN A 486 2.76 -15.21 -9.83
N GLY A 487 2.18 -14.30 -9.06
CA GLY A 487 2.18 -12.86 -9.31
C GLY A 487 1.09 -12.36 -10.28
N HIS A 488 0.32 -13.26 -10.88
CA HIS A 488 -0.74 -12.94 -11.84
C HIS A 488 -2.06 -12.53 -11.18
N THR A 489 -2.93 -11.93 -11.99
CA THR A 489 -4.25 -11.45 -11.59
C THR A 489 -5.37 -12.31 -12.17
N ILE A 490 -6.32 -12.73 -11.33
CA ILE A 490 -7.64 -13.19 -11.79
C ILE A 490 -8.58 -12.00 -11.76
N ARG A 491 -9.07 -11.56 -12.91
CA ARG A 491 -9.86 -10.34 -13.07
C ARG A 491 -11.21 -10.60 -13.71
N TYR A 492 -12.26 -9.97 -13.21
CA TYR A 492 -13.54 -9.90 -13.91
C TYR A 492 -13.63 -8.63 -14.74
N THR A 493 -13.90 -8.74 -16.04
CA THR A 493 -13.81 -7.61 -16.99
C THR A 493 -15.16 -7.17 -17.56
N SER A 494 -16.23 -7.93 -17.32
CA SER A 494 -17.54 -7.66 -17.94
C SER A 494 -18.37 -6.60 -17.22
N GLY A 495 -17.98 -6.20 -16.02
CA GLY A 495 -18.84 -5.43 -15.12
C GLY A 495 -20.06 -6.25 -14.69
N PHE A 496 -20.67 -5.90 -13.55
CA PHE A 496 -21.83 -6.62 -13.03
C PHE A 496 -22.91 -5.64 -12.60
N ALA A 497 -24.17 -5.96 -12.90
CA ALA A 497 -25.32 -5.11 -12.63
C ALA A 497 -26.25 -5.75 -11.58
N GLY A 498 -26.86 -4.91 -10.74
CA GLY A 498 -27.87 -5.34 -9.77
C GLY A 498 -27.39 -6.43 -8.81
N ASP A 499 -28.09 -7.57 -8.79
CA ASP A 499 -27.89 -8.66 -7.85
C ASP A 499 -26.86 -9.71 -8.30
N GLU A 500 -26.23 -9.52 -9.45
CA GLU A 500 -25.18 -10.41 -9.94
C GLU A 500 -24.03 -10.52 -8.92
N ARG A 501 -23.54 -11.75 -8.76
CA ARG A 501 -22.48 -12.11 -7.79
C ARG A 501 -21.35 -12.87 -8.47
N PRO A 502 -20.60 -12.22 -9.38
CA PRO A 502 -19.40 -12.84 -9.92
C PRO A 502 -18.39 -13.07 -8.80
N ILE A 503 -17.79 -14.27 -8.78
CA ILE A 503 -16.85 -14.73 -7.75
C ILE A 503 -15.48 -14.98 -8.35
N GLY A 504 -14.43 -14.43 -7.73
CA GLY A 504 -13.05 -14.64 -8.22
C GLY A 504 -12.59 -16.07 -8.05
N ILE A 505 -12.45 -16.51 -6.80
CA ILE A 505 -12.06 -17.87 -6.44
C ILE A 505 -13.12 -18.48 -5.53
N ARG A 506 -13.62 -19.65 -5.90
CA ARG A 506 -14.58 -20.41 -5.09
C ARG A 506 -13.93 -21.68 -4.55
N ILE A 507 -14.02 -21.86 -3.23
CA ILE A 507 -13.56 -23.04 -2.51
C ILE A 507 -14.79 -23.63 -1.83
N THR A 508 -15.19 -24.86 -2.19
CA THR A 508 -16.42 -25.44 -1.65
C THR A 508 -16.32 -26.95 -1.45
N GLY A 509 -16.59 -27.43 -0.24
CA GLY A 509 -16.68 -28.88 0.05
C GLY A 509 -15.34 -29.62 0.00
N VAL A 510 -14.22 -28.91 0.19
CA VAL A 510 -12.85 -29.44 0.03
C VAL A 510 -12.00 -29.17 1.27
N ARG A 511 -10.90 -29.91 1.41
CA ARG A 511 -9.90 -29.73 2.48
C ARG A 511 -8.48 -29.54 1.95
N GLY A 512 -7.60 -28.93 2.73
CA GLY A 512 -6.17 -28.82 2.42
C GLY A 512 -5.88 -27.92 1.22
N THR A 513 -6.64 -26.83 1.07
CA THR A 513 -6.50 -25.93 -0.08
C THR A 513 -5.51 -24.81 0.23
N GLU A 514 -4.59 -24.52 -0.69
CA GLU A 514 -3.72 -23.35 -0.60
C GLU A 514 -3.90 -22.43 -1.81
N ILE A 515 -4.15 -21.15 -1.57
CA ILE A 515 -4.16 -20.11 -2.61
C ILE A 515 -3.08 -19.10 -2.29
N ARG A 516 -2.17 -18.84 -3.23
CA ARG A 516 -0.99 -18.00 -2.93
C ARG A 516 -0.52 -17.09 -4.06
N ASN A 517 0.22 -16.05 -3.67
CA ASN A 517 1.06 -15.18 -4.51
C ASN A 517 0.33 -14.53 -5.70
N GLY A 518 -0.59 -13.61 -5.49
CA GLY A 518 -1.19 -12.88 -6.62
C GLY A 518 -2.36 -12.01 -6.22
N SER A 519 -3.19 -11.66 -7.19
CA SER A 519 -4.34 -10.78 -6.94
C SER A 519 -5.63 -11.27 -7.58
N VAL A 520 -6.75 -10.91 -6.96
CA VAL A 520 -8.10 -11.11 -7.51
C VAL A 520 -8.74 -9.73 -7.62
N ARG A 521 -9.37 -9.40 -8.75
CA ARG A 521 -9.93 -8.06 -9.02
C ARG A 521 -11.23 -8.04 -9.79
N GLY A 522 -12.04 -7.02 -9.56
CA GLY A 522 -13.23 -6.70 -10.37
C GLY A 522 -14.43 -7.63 -10.17
N PHE A 523 -14.31 -8.68 -9.36
CA PHE A 523 -15.43 -9.52 -8.95
C PHE A 523 -16.28 -8.83 -7.87
N ARG A 524 -17.50 -9.33 -7.64
CA ARG A 524 -18.29 -8.85 -6.50
C ARG A 524 -17.76 -9.46 -5.20
N ASP A 525 -17.57 -10.78 -5.21
CA ASP A 525 -16.97 -11.53 -4.11
C ASP A 525 -15.60 -12.04 -4.57
N TYR A 526 -14.50 -11.68 -3.91
CA TYR A 526 -13.19 -12.07 -4.42
C TYR A 526 -12.86 -13.52 -4.09
N ILE A 527 -12.98 -13.89 -2.82
CA ILE A 527 -12.81 -15.28 -2.38
C ILE A 527 -14.02 -15.70 -1.57
N ASP A 528 -14.64 -16.80 -1.99
CA ASP A 528 -15.82 -17.38 -1.36
C ASP A 528 -15.50 -18.81 -0.92
N ILE A 529 -15.42 -18.99 0.39
CA ILE A 529 -15.09 -20.25 1.07
C ILE A 529 -16.35 -20.77 1.75
N ARG A 530 -16.76 -21.99 1.41
CA ARG A 530 -17.93 -22.65 2.01
C ARG A 530 -17.66 -24.11 2.31
N ASP A 531 -18.07 -24.60 3.48
CA ASP A 531 -17.96 -26.02 3.83
C ASP A 531 -16.56 -26.58 3.56
N ALA A 532 -15.53 -25.82 3.95
CA ALA A 532 -14.13 -26.13 3.65
C ALA A 532 -13.30 -26.27 4.92
N GLN A 533 -12.19 -27.00 4.82
CA GLN A 533 -11.33 -27.30 5.96
C GLN A 533 -9.87 -27.07 5.59
N ASP A 534 -9.08 -26.53 6.52
CA ASP A 534 -7.62 -26.38 6.35
C ASP A 534 -7.29 -25.60 5.06
N VAL A 535 -7.74 -24.34 4.99
CA VAL A 535 -7.53 -23.44 3.85
C VAL A 535 -6.47 -22.41 4.19
N LEU A 536 -5.39 -22.35 3.41
CA LEU A 536 -4.35 -21.33 3.55
C LEU A 536 -4.45 -20.29 2.42
N LEU A 537 -4.56 -19.02 2.78
CA LEU A 537 -4.48 -17.89 1.87
C LEU A 537 -3.20 -17.11 2.16
N SER A 538 -2.23 -17.11 1.25
CA SER A 538 -0.90 -16.53 1.52
C SER A 538 -0.40 -15.55 0.45
N GLY A 539 0.04 -14.36 0.85
CA GLY A 539 0.60 -13.37 -0.08
C GLY A 539 -0.38 -12.89 -1.15
N LEU A 540 -1.67 -12.73 -0.81
CA LEU A 540 -2.71 -12.27 -1.73
C LEU A 540 -2.97 -10.77 -1.60
N ASP A 541 -3.25 -10.12 -2.73
CA ASP A 541 -3.66 -8.71 -2.82
C ASP A 541 -5.11 -8.61 -3.31
N LEU A 542 -6.03 -8.32 -2.38
CA LEU A 542 -7.46 -8.20 -2.60
C LEU A 542 -7.89 -6.76 -2.35
N VAL A 543 -8.14 -6.01 -3.42
CA VAL A 543 -8.49 -4.58 -3.40
C VAL A 543 -9.69 -4.25 -4.27
N ASP A 544 -10.48 -3.25 -3.89
CA ASP A 544 -11.62 -2.73 -4.68
C ASP A 544 -12.80 -3.72 -4.91
N PHE A 545 -13.09 -4.57 -3.92
CA PHE A 545 -14.19 -5.54 -3.95
C PHE A 545 -15.53 -5.00 -3.41
N ARG A 546 -16.67 -5.61 -3.74
CA ARG A 546 -17.88 -5.40 -2.91
C ARG A 546 -17.85 -6.27 -1.66
N VAL A 547 -17.37 -7.51 -1.79
CA VAL A 547 -17.04 -8.39 -0.68
C VAL A 547 -15.66 -9.00 -0.88
N GLY A 548 -14.76 -8.82 0.08
CA GLY A 548 -13.38 -9.30 -0.03
C GLY A 548 -13.33 -10.79 0.19
N LEU A 549 -13.47 -11.19 1.46
CA LEU A 549 -13.57 -12.58 1.86
C LEU A 549 -14.97 -12.89 2.39
N ARG A 550 -15.55 -13.96 1.88
CA ARG A 550 -16.72 -14.60 2.50
C ARG A 550 -16.36 -16.02 2.92
N ILE A 551 -16.62 -16.35 4.17
CA ILE A 551 -16.28 -17.64 4.78
C ILE A 551 -17.51 -18.14 5.53
N ASN A 552 -18.02 -19.30 5.12
CA ASN A 552 -19.18 -19.93 5.77
C ASN A 552 -18.90 -21.39 6.07
N ASP A 553 -19.36 -21.85 7.25
CA ASP A 553 -19.35 -23.25 7.63
C ASP A 553 -17.98 -23.93 7.45
N SER A 554 -16.88 -23.20 7.73
CA SER A 554 -15.51 -23.62 7.40
C SER A 554 -14.59 -23.54 8.62
N ARG A 555 -13.60 -24.44 8.70
CA ARG A 555 -12.66 -24.50 9.85
C ARG A 555 -11.20 -24.52 9.39
N GLY A 556 -10.30 -24.01 10.22
CA GLY A 556 -8.87 -23.95 9.88
C GLY A 556 -8.59 -23.05 8.68
N VAL A 557 -9.25 -21.90 8.57
CA VAL A 557 -8.94 -20.91 7.53
C VAL A 557 -7.82 -20.00 8.03
N HIS A 558 -6.66 -20.05 7.39
CA HIS A 558 -5.47 -19.29 7.75
C HIS A 558 -5.13 -18.24 6.69
N LEU A 559 -4.79 -17.04 7.14
CA LEU A 559 -4.34 -15.95 6.30
C LEU A 559 -2.93 -15.54 6.72
N GLU A 560 -2.01 -15.49 5.77
CA GLU A 560 -0.62 -15.09 5.97
C GLU A 560 -0.23 -14.02 4.96
N ARG A 561 0.37 -12.91 5.41
CA ARG A 561 0.85 -11.84 4.52
C ARG A 561 -0.20 -11.38 3.48
N THR A 562 -1.48 -11.47 3.83
CA THR A 562 -2.59 -11.22 2.89
C THR A 562 -3.20 -9.84 3.14
N GLN A 563 -3.49 -9.12 2.06
CA GLN A 563 -4.12 -7.81 2.08
C GLN A 563 -5.56 -7.93 1.60
N VAL A 564 -6.52 -7.54 2.45
CA VAL A 564 -7.95 -7.47 2.14
C VAL A 564 -8.40 -6.06 2.46
N VAL A 565 -8.34 -5.15 1.50
CA VAL A 565 -8.51 -3.72 1.75
C VAL A 565 -9.48 -3.08 0.76
N ASN A 566 -10.52 -2.41 1.27
CA ASN A 566 -11.36 -1.53 0.44
C ASN A 566 -11.89 -0.31 1.20
N ALA A 567 -11.69 0.89 0.65
CA ALA A 567 -12.17 2.15 1.22
C ALA A 567 -13.65 2.49 0.90
N ASP A 568 -14.32 1.75 0.02
CA ASP A 568 -15.70 1.99 -0.41
C ASP A 568 -16.70 1.88 0.75
N ASN A 569 -17.57 2.89 0.89
CA ASN A 569 -18.57 3.02 1.97
C ASN A 569 -19.69 1.94 2.00
N GLY A 570 -19.61 0.91 1.17
CA GLY A 570 -20.57 -0.20 1.14
C GLY A 570 -19.92 -1.56 0.97
N ALA A 571 -18.59 -1.65 1.07
CA ALA A 571 -17.88 -2.90 0.94
C ALA A 571 -17.90 -3.69 2.25
N VAL A 572 -18.08 -5.01 2.14
CA VAL A 572 -17.86 -5.95 3.24
C VAL A 572 -16.47 -6.56 3.06
N THR A 573 -15.50 -6.10 3.84
CA THR A 573 -14.11 -6.56 3.75
C THR A 573 -13.98 -8.03 4.07
N VAL A 574 -14.61 -8.44 5.17
CA VAL A 574 -14.58 -9.83 5.63
C VAL A 574 -15.93 -10.20 6.25
N ASP A 575 -16.47 -11.34 5.84
CA ASP A 575 -17.77 -11.86 6.28
C ASP A 575 -17.60 -13.32 6.69
N VAL A 576 -17.57 -13.57 8.01
CA VAL A 576 -17.26 -14.89 8.58
C VAL A 576 -18.48 -15.39 9.36
N ALA A 577 -19.01 -16.53 8.94
CA ALA A 577 -20.17 -17.16 9.56
C ALA A 577 -19.93 -18.64 9.87
N ASN A 578 -20.31 -19.12 11.05
CA ASN A 578 -20.16 -20.53 11.47
C ASN A 578 -18.75 -21.09 11.22
N SER A 579 -17.71 -20.28 11.43
CA SER A 579 -16.37 -20.61 10.94
C SER A 579 -15.26 -20.28 11.93
N GLU A 580 -14.07 -20.81 11.66
CA GLU A 580 -12.83 -20.47 12.35
C GLU A 580 -11.82 -19.87 11.37
N ILE A 581 -11.39 -18.65 11.66
CA ILE A 581 -10.39 -17.91 10.87
C ILE A 581 -9.24 -17.43 11.76
N GLN A 582 -8.02 -17.54 11.25
CA GLN A 582 -6.82 -16.99 11.87
C GLN A 582 -5.98 -16.19 10.87
N GLY A 583 -5.73 -14.91 11.14
CA GLY A 583 -4.74 -14.09 10.43
C GLY A 583 -3.42 -13.99 11.19
N THR A 584 -2.30 -14.14 10.49
CA THR A 584 -0.93 -14.04 11.01
C THR A 584 -0.01 -13.24 10.07
N ASP A 585 1.22 -12.98 10.51
CA ASP A 585 2.34 -12.52 9.69
C ASP A 585 2.05 -11.31 8.79
N GLY A 586 1.61 -10.20 9.39
CA GLY A 586 1.38 -8.96 8.66
C GLY A 586 0.13 -8.97 7.78
N THR A 587 -0.81 -9.89 8.04
CA THR A 587 -2.14 -9.86 7.42
C THR A 587 -2.84 -8.53 7.75
N ASN A 588 -3.45 -7.92 6.74
CA ASN A 588 -4.09 -6.62 6.85
C ASN A 588 -5.51 -6.69 6.29
N ILE A 589 -6.49 -6.42 7.15
CA ILE A 589 -7.90 -6.48 6.80
C ILE A 589 -8.52 -5.14 7.15
N ALA A 590 -8.85 -4.35 6.13
CA ALA A 590 -9.34 -3.00 6.33
C ALA A 590 -10.46 -2.61 5.38
N GLY A 591 -11.36 -1.74 5.85
CA GLY A 591 -12.36 -1.14 4.98
C GLY A 591 -13.60 -0.64 5.68
N PHE A 592 -14.75 -0.80 5.04
CA PHE A 592 -15.98 -0.27 5.58
C PHE A 592 -16.60 -1.19 6.64
N GLN A 593 -16.89 -2.45 6.30
CA GLN A 593 -17.55 -3.39 7.20
C GLN A 593 -16.79 -4.71 7.34
N GLY A 594 -16.71 -5.24 8.57
CA GLY A 594 -16.27 -6.61 8.85
C GLY A 594 -17.20 -7.31 9.85
N ASN A 595 -17.42 -8.62 9.67
CA ASN A 595 -18.32 -9.40 10.50
C ASN A 595 -17.64 -10.69 11.00
N CYS A 596 -17.87 -11.02 12.27
CA CYS A 596 -17.61 -12.32 12.88
C CYS A 596 -18.90 -12.81 13.54
N TYR A 597 -19.52 -13.85 12.96
CA TYR A 597 -20.86 -14.30 13.30
C TYR A 597 -20.88 -15.81 13.60
N GLN A 598 -21.36 -16.24 14.76
CA GLN A 598 -21.27 -17.64 15.21
C GLN A 598 -19.87 -18.26 14.97
N SER A 599 -18.81 -17.48 15.16
CA SER A 599 -17.47 -17.80 14.65
C SER A 599 -16.38 -17.48 15.67
N THR A 600 -15.22 -18.10 15.46
CA THR A 600 -13.98 -17.73 16.15
C THR A 600 -13.06 -17.01 15.16
N CYS A 601 -12.76 -15.76 15.43
CA CYS A 601 -11.90 -14.94 14.58
C CYS A 601 -10.67 -14.50 15.36
N THR A 602 -9.50 -15.00 14.96
CA THR A 602 -8.22 -14.71 15.61
C THR A 602 -7.31 -13.92 14.67
N MET A 603 -6.67 -12.87 15.17
CA MET A 603 -5.72 -12.06 14.41
C MET A 603 -4.48 -11.83 15.27
N LEU A 604 -3.33 -12.28 14.76
CA LEU A 604 -2.03 -12.19 15.44
C LEU A 604 -1.05 -11.45 14.52
N ASP A 605 -0.19 -10.57 15.04
CA ASP A 605 0.84 -9.91 14.21
C ASP A 605 0.28 -9.21 12.96
N SER A 606 -0.94 -8.68 13.09
CA SER A 606 -1.78 -8.26 11.97
C SER A 606 -2.29 -6.83 12.16
N SER A 607 -2.90 -6.29 11.11
CA SER A 607 -3.63 -5.02 11.17
C SER A 607 -5.10 -5.25 10.82
N ILE A 608 -5.99 -4.69 11.64
CA ILE A 608 -7.41 -4.66 11.35
C ILE A 608 -7.94 -3.23 11.45
N GLY A 609 -8.68 -2.77 10.45
CA GLY A 609 -9.15 -1.39 10.42
C GLY A 609 -10.44 -1.22 9.63
N HIS A 610 -11.58 -1.27 10.30
CA HIS A 610 -12.90 -1.11 9.71
C HIS A 610 -13.60 0.15 10.20
N ARG A 611 -14.50 0.70 9.37
CA ARG A 611 -15.46 1.69 9.89
C ARG A 611 -16.42 1.04 10.88
N TYR A 612 -16.91 -0.15 10.53
CA TYR A 612 -17.83 -0.94 11.33
C TYR A 612 -17.34 -2.38 11.43
N PHE A 613 -17.20 -2.89 12.65
CA PHE A 613 -16.87 -4.28 12.89
C PHE A 613 -17.88 -4.90 13.85
N TYR A 614 -18.49 -6.02 13.47
CA TYR A 614 -19.57 -6.64 14.24
C TYR A 614 -19.16 -8.03 14.72
N ILE A 615 -19.30 -8.28 16.02
CA ILE A 615 -19.04 -9.58 16.65
C ILE A 615 -20.36 -10.06 17.26
N ASN A 616 -20.97 -11.08 16.68
CA ASN A 616 -22.36 -11.43 16.94
C ASN A 616 -22.60 -12.94 17.15
N ASN A 617 -23.74 -13.29 17.75
CA ASN A 617 -24.25 -14.65 17.96
C ASN A 617 -23.24 -15.62 18.60
N GLY A 618 -22.74 -15.27 19.77
CA GLY A 618 -21.81 -16.13 20.52
C GLY A 618 -20.39 -16.19 19.95
N SER A 619 -20.02 -15.23 19.08
CA SER A 619 -18.70 -15.21 18.48
C SER A 619 -17.62 -14.80 19.47
N THR A 620 -16.42 -15.32 19.23
CA THR A 620 -15.20 -14.93 19.94
C THR A 620 -14.26 -14.24 18.96
N PHE A 621 -13.82 -13.04 19.29
CA PHE A 621 -12.81 -12.31 18.52
C PHE A 621 -11.56 -12.10 19.37
N VAL A 622 -10.41 -12.58 18.90
CA VAL A 622 -9.12 -12.42 19.57
C VAL A 622 -8.17 -11.65 18.67
N PHE A 623 -7.60 -10.58 19.19
CA PHE A 623 -6.60 -9.77 18.51
C PHE A 623 -5.36 -9.63 19.41
N ARG A 624 -4.18 -9.93 18.87
CA ARG A 624 -2.93 -9.86 19.64
C ARG A 624 -1.78 -9.35 18.80
N ARG A 625 -0.92 -8.52 19.41
CA ARG A 625 0.34 -8.02 18.81
C ARG A 625 0.14 -7.37 17.44
N GLY A 626 -0.68 -6.32 17.35
CA GLY A 626 -0.96 -5.70 16.05
C GLY A 626 -1.52 -4.29 16.12
N GLN A 627 -2.13 -3.85 15.03
CA GLN A 627 -2.87 -2.57 14.97
C GLN A 627 -4.37 -2.84 14.89
N PHE A 628 -5.11 -2.43 15.92
CA PHE A 628 -6.57 -2.53 15.99
C PHE A 628 -7.17 -1.12 15.81
N LEU A 629 -7.53 -0.78 14.57
CA LEU A 629 -7.85 0.58 14.13
C LEU A 629 -9.32 0.78 13.78
N ASN A 630 -10.21 -0.08 14.29
CA ASN A 630 -11.64 -0.01 13.99
C ASN A 630 -12.28 1.25 14.58
N ARG A 631 -13.13 1.94 13.79
CA ARG A 631 -13.84 3.16 14.24
C ARG A 631 -15.02 2.83 15.16
N LEU A 632 -15.80 1.80 14.84
CA LEU A 632 -16.83 1.24 15.70
C LEU A 632 -16.71 -0.28 15.68
N THR A 633 -16.47 -0.88 16.84
CA THR A 633 -16.62 -2.32 17.03
C THR A 633 -17.82 -2.56 17.93
N VAL A 634 -18.78 -3.34 17.46
CA VAL A 634 -19.97 -3.72 18.24
C VAL A 634 -19.83 -5.16 18.68
N VAL A 635 -19.79 -5.38 20.00
CA VAL A 635 -19.75 -6.70 20.63
C VAL A 635 -21.14 -6.99 21.21
N TYR A 636 -21.89 -7.89 20.57
CA TYR A 636 -23.24 -8.24 21.02
C TYR A 636 -23.21 -9.13 22.28
N GLU A 637 -24.35 -9.20 22.98
CA GLU A 637 -24.51 -10.06 24.16
C GLU A 637 -24.12 -11.52 23.85
N GLY A 638 -23.43 -12.16 24.80
CA GLY A 638 -22.91 -13.52 24.65
C GLY A 638 -21.68 -13.65 23.73
N CYS A 639 -21.19 -12.56 23.15
CA CYS A 639 -19.95 -12.54 22.37
C CYS A 639 -18.80 -11.98 23.21
N SER A 640 -17.56 -12.26 22.80
CA SER A 640 -16.35 -11.77 23.45
C SER A 640 -15.39 -11.12 22.47
N LEU A 641 -14.73 -10.06 22.95
CA LEU A 641 -13.63 -9.37 22.28
C LEU A 641 -12.42 -9.34 23.23
N THR A 642 -11.31 -9.94 22.82
CA THR A 642 -10.04 -9.86 23.53
C THR A 642 -9.01 -9.18 22.65
N VAL A 643 -8.45 -8.06 23.12
CA VAL A 643 -7.38 -7.34 22.44
C VAL A 643 -6.19 -7.21 23.39
N THR A 644 -5.06 -7.81 23.06
CA THR A 644 -3.83 -7.74 23.90
C THR A 644 -2.60 -7.28 23.16
N ASP A 645 -1.69 -6.61 23.86
CA ASP A 645 -0.35 -6.26 23.37
C ASP A 645 -0.37 -5.50 22.03
N SER A 646 -1.41 -4.68 21.81
CA SER A 646 -1.73 -4.09 20.51
C SER A 646 -1.82 -2.58 20.57
N ARG A 647 -1.71 -1.94 19.41
CA ARG A 647 -1.97 -0.52 19.25
C ARG A 647 -3.44 -0.31 18.89
N LEU A 648 -4.15 0.42 19.74
CA LEU A 648 -5.55 0.79 19.51
C LEU A 648 -5.61 2.11 18.72
N GLY A 649 -6.50 2.15 17.74
CA GLY A 649 -6.93 3.38 17.09
C GLY A 649 -8.00 4.10 17.91
N SER A 650 -8.26 5.34 17.54
CA SER A 650 -9.36 6.15 18.07
C SER A 650 -10.70 5.65 17.54
N GLY A 651 -11.24 4.64 18.20
CA GLY A 651 -12.52 4.02 17.90
C GLY A 651 -13.48 4.04 19.08
N ASN A 652 -14.65 3.45 18.88
CA ASN A 652 -15.61 3.17 19.93
C ASN A 652 -15.85 1.65 20.01
N LEU A 653 -15.99 1.15 21.22
CA LEU A 653 -16.58 -0.15 21.51
C LEU A 653 -18.02 0.08 21.93
N GLY A 654 -18.95 -0.58 21.24
CA GLY A 654 -20.38 -0.55 21.54
C GLY A 654 -20.94 -1.95 21.78
N GLY A 655 -22.17 -2.03 22.27
CA GLY A 655 -22.86 -3.31 22.58
C GLY A 655 -22.69 -3.75 24.03
N THR A 656 -23.06 -4.99 24.36
CA THR A 656 -23.13 -5.51 25.74
C THR A 656 -22.31 -6.78 25.98
N GLY A 657 -21.56 -7.25 24.98
CA GLY A 657 -20.70 -8.41 25.09
C GLY A 657 -19.45 -8.19 25.95
N GLU A 658 -18.77 -9.28 26.27
CA GLU A 658 -17.55 -9.30 27.10
C GLU A 658 -16.37 -8.69 26.35
N ARG A 659 -15.54 -7.93 27.07
CA ARG A 659 -14.40 -7.21 26.50
C ARG A 659 -13.20 -7.28 27.43
N VAL A 660 -12.06 -7.68 26.88
CA VAL A 660 -10.77 -7.71 27.57
C VAL A 660 -9.77 -6.90 26.75
N LEU A 661 -9.28 -5.81 27.32
CA LEU A 661 -8.26 -4.95 26.71
C LEU A 661 -7.04 -4.88 27.64
N GLU A 662 -5.96 -5.55 27.27
CA GLU A 662 -4.77 -5.68 28.14
C GLU A 662 -3.48 -5.30 27.43
N ASN A 663 -2.55 -4.64 28.13
CA ASN A 663 -1.22 -4.30 27.62
C ASN A 663 -1.23 -3.53 26.28
N ASN A 664 -2.28 -2.76 26.01
CA ASN A 664 -2.43 -2.03 24.76
C ASN A 664 -1.86 -0.61 24.84
N THR A 665 -1.49 -0.06 23.69
CA THR A 665 -1.10 1.35 23.54
C THR A 665 -2.20 2.12 22.81
N GLY A 666 -2.54 3.32 23.29
CA GLY A 666 -3.68 4.09 22.78
C GLY A 666 -4.98 3.84 23.56
N THR A 667 -6.04 4.54 23.20
CA THR A 667 -7.34 4.47 23.87
C THR A 667 -8.45 4.21 22.87
N ILE A 668 -9.37 3.32 23.24
CA ILE A 668 -10.66 3.12 22.55
C ILE A 668 -11.76 3.53 23.52
N ASN A 669 -12.74 4.30 23.05
CA ASN A 669 -13.81 4.77 23.90
C ASN A 669 -14.82 3.65 24.13
N ASP A 670 -15.25 3.47 25.37
CA ASP A 670 -16.39 2.62 25.69
C ASP A 670 -17.64 3.52 25.68
N ASN A 671 -18.59 3.24 24.78
CA ASN A 671 -19.79 4.06 24.54
C ASN A 671 -21.07 3.24 24.58
#